data_AF-A0A1H6M3H3-F1
#
_entry.id   AF-A0A1H6M3H3-F1
#
_cell.length_a   1.000
_cell.length_b   1.000
_cell.length_c   1.000
_cell.angle_alpha   90.00
_cell.angle_beta   90.00
_cell.angle_gamma   90.00
#
_symmetry.space_group_name_H-M   'P 1'
#
loop_
_entity.id
_entity.type
_entity.pdbx_description
1 polymer ?
#
loop_
_entity_poly.entity_id
_entity_poly.type
_entity_poly.pdbx_seq_one_letter_code
_entity_poly.pdbx_strand_id
1 'polypeptide(L)'
;MAETRRNAPPSPRRWRSRLVGLALLAAAGGGALAAGQWASTHIESRLDAEVRAELAAQSLGWARIATDGLNVRLTGTAPDEIQHLRAVAAASGAAAGVTGLARVSDDISAATQAEIAPPPFRLEILRNEHGTSVIGLAPRAMQRRPVLDRLGRAAGPSRLTDLLELADHPAPAHWDEAVAFAVAAAEQMPRAKISVTPGRVEITAVTNGEAEKTRLEQALSLSLPAGVVLVTGISAPRPVIAPFALEIRRDADGTILDRCSADTIPTRDAILSAAANAGVEGTPECEVGLGAPSPQWPVVAIAGIEALDALPAGRLTITDSQVVLDAPAQARDAYPAARDRLAQALPRSFVLTATLAPPDADEADWEGGGDEDGDGPLRLVVGTGPQGVSLHGAVPDERMGAALASLAAARLGPAQSPALVLRDDLPAGWAARGMAAIEALDVLDHGTATVTPALIALRGTTGDPAASDEIARRLGARLGTGAAYELALRYDPRLDPALGLPSGQQCVDALNTAMQQAEIGFEPNRATLAGEVAPSIESLTAQMENCTVFRIEVGGHTDSQGSADFNRKLSADRARAVIAALAEAGADTAHLTAVGHGADRPVASNATPEGREANRRIEFRLLSPEPVTAEPPAQVTTRGVTVAQPATDAKPGEVAGDTAGAKDVAADTTDTAEQDAAPGDAANQGDDTAAEGSGNAAGKATAAPDNAAAPDTADDTTAQSAASLAGEPDSAAEAASGTGDPAAEGSATMQAVAAKDGAAAAAEAASAEDDSPADAPAPDASGPQGAAAAGTSPPPPPPPPRPSR
;
A
#
# COMPACT_ATOMS: atom_id res chain seq x y z
N MET A 1 -50.90 -145.50 18.31
CA MET A 1 -50.34 -145.73 16.95
C MET A 1 -50.11 -144.34 16.37
N ALA A 2 -48.89 -143.80 16.36
CA ALA A 2 -47.70 -144.24 15.64
C ALA A 2 -47.79 -143.96 14.12
N GLU A 3 -47.30 -142.79 13.69
CA GLU A 3 -46.67 -142.65 12.37
C GLU A 3 -45.67 -141.48 12.34
N THR A 4 -44.39 -141.82 12.18
CA THR A 4 -43.24 -140.91 12.24
C THR A 4 -42.99 -140.26 10.88
N ARG A 5 -43.19 -138.93 10.76
CA ARG A 5 -42.82 -138.18 9.57
C ARG A 5 -41.29 -138.11 9.41
N ARG A 6 -40.74 -138.81 8.42
CA ARG A 6 -39.36 -138.58 7.93
C ARG A 6 -39.36 -137.52 6.83
N ASN A 7 -38.93 -136.30 7.14
CA ASN A 7 -38.59 -135.31 6.11
C ASN A 7 -37.18 -135.59 5.59
N ALA A 8 -37.06 -135.90 4.29
CA ALA A 8 -35.77 -136.14 3.64
C ALA A 8 -35.00 -134.82 3.40
N PRO A 9 -33.65 -134.80 3.51
CA PRO A 9 -32.86 -133.60 3.28
C PRO A 9 -32.84 -133.20 1.78
N PRO A 10 -32.89 -131.89 1.45
CA PRO A 10 -32.90 -131.43 0.07
C PRO A 10 -31.55 -131.64 -0.62
N SER A 11 -31.60 -132.07 -1.89
CA SER A 11 -30.40 -132.47 -2.66
C SER A 11 -29.47 -131.28 -3.00
N PRO A 12 -28.14 -131.50 -3.03
CA PRO A 12 -27.14 -130.43 -3.15
C PRO A 12 -27.18 -129.65 -4.48
N ARG A 13 -27.86 -130.18 -5.50
CA ARG A 13 -27.99 -129.54 -6.82
C ARG A 13 -28.88 -128.27 -6.80
N ARG A 14 -29.83 -128.17 -5.86
CA ARG A 14 -30.70 -126.97 -5.69
C ARG A 14 -30.03 -125.80 -4.98
N TRP A 15 -28.97 -126.05 -4.19
CA TRP A 15 -28.21 -124.99 -3.53
C TRP A 15 -27.26 -124.28 -4.50
N ARG A 16 -26.61 -125.02 -5.41
CA ARG A 16 -25.73 -124.45 -6.43
C ARG A 16 -26.46 -123.49 -7.37
N SER A 17 -27.67 -123.83 -7.84
CA SER A 17 -28.46 -122.93 -8.70
C SER A 17 -28.93 -121.67 -7.96
N ARG A 18 -29.25 -121.77 -6.66
CA ARG A 18 -29.60 -120.61 -5.83
C ARG A 18 -28.40 -119.68 -5.60
N LEU A 19 -27.21 -120.22 -5.34
CA LEU A 19 -25.98 -119.44 -5.18
C LEU A 19 -25.57 -118.74 -6.47
N VAL A 20 -25.67 -119.40 -7.64
CA VAL A 20 -25.41 -118.76 -8.94
C VAL A 20 -26.43 -117.66 -9.23
N GLY A 21 -27.72 -117.86 -8.92
CA GLY A 21 -28.73 -116.81 -9.05
C GLY A 21 -28.47 -115.60 -8.14
N LEU A 22 -28.04 -115.83 -6.89
CA LEU A 22 -27.64 -114.79 -5.96
C LEU A 22 -26.39 -114.04 -6.42
N ALA A 23 -25.39 -114.74 -6.97
CA ALA A 23 -24.19 -114.13 -7.53
C ALA A 23 -24.50 -113.27 -8.77
N LEU A 24 -25.40 -113.73 -9.65
CA LEU A 24 -25.86 -112.95 -10.80
C LEU A 24 -26.66 -111.71 -10.38
N LEU A 25 -27.53 -111.82 -9.37
CA LEU A 25 -28.25 -110.68 -8.80
C LEU A 25 -27.30 -109.68 -8.12
N ALA A 26 -26.30 -110.16 -7.39
CA ALA A 26 -25.27 -109.30 -6.78
C ALA A 26 -24.38 -108.62 -7.84
N ALA A 27 -24.02 -109.33 -8.91
CA ALA A 27 -23.27 -108.76 -10.03
C ALA A 27 -24.09 -107.74 -10.83
N ALA A 28 -25.38 -108.00 -11.06
CA ALA A 28 -26.28 -107.05 -11.71
C ALA A 28 -26.55 -105.82 -10.83
N GLY A 29 -26.74 -106.00 -9.52
CA GLY A 29 -26.88 -104.90 -8.56
C GLY A 29 -25.60 -104.06 -8.44
N GLY A 30 -24.44 -104.71 -8.31
CA GLY A 30 -23.15 -104.04 -8.31
C GLY A 30 -22.86 -103.31 -9.63
N GLY A 31 -23.19 -103.92 -10.77
CA GLY A 31 -23.09 -103.30 -12.09
C GLY A 31 -24.02 -102.09 -12.26
N ALA A 32 -25.25 -102.16 -11.76
CA ALA A 32 -26.19 -101.03 -11.77
C ALA A 32 -25.73 -99.89 -10.86
N LEU A 33 -25.18 -100.19 -9.68
CA LEU A 33 -24.59 -99.20 -8.78
C LEU A 33 -23.35 -98.55 -9.40
N ALA A 34 -22.45 -99.34 -10.00
CA ALA A 34 -21.26 -98.82 -10.69
C ALA A 34 -21.64 -97.97 -11.91
N ALA A 35 -22.64 -98.38 -12.70
CA ALA A 35 -23.16 -97.60 -13.82
C ALA A 35 -23.84 -96.30 -13.34
N GLY A 36 -24.57 -96.32 -12.22
CA GLY A 36 -25.16 -95.13 -11.61
C GLY A 36 -24.11 -94.15 -11.09
N GLN A 37 -23.08 -94.64 -10.39
CA GLN A 37 -21.95 -93.83 -9.93
C GLN A 37 -21.16 -93.24 -11.11
N TRP A 38 -20.90 -94.04 -12.16
CA TRP A 38 -20.24 -93.57 -13.38
C TRP A 38 -21.09 -92.51 -14.10
N ALA A 39 -22.41 -92.71 -14.20
CA ALA A 39 -23.30 -91.73 -14.80
C ALA A 39 -23.36 -90.41 -14.00
N SER A 40 -23.44 -90.47 -12.67
CA SER A 40 -23.43 -89.27 -11.81
C SER A 40 -22.12 -88.49 -11.98
N THR A 41 -20.98 -89.17 -11.79
CA THR A 41 -19.65 -88.54 -11.91
C THR A 41 -19.34 -88.03 -13.33
N HIS A 42 -19.85 -88.67 -14.38
CA HIS A 42 -19.72 -88.19 -15.76
C HIS A 42 -20.62 -86.97 -16.04
N ILE A 43 -21.79 -86.88 -15.41
CA ILE A 43 -22.67 -85.70 -15.49
C ILE A 43 -22.07 -84.53 -14.69
N GLU A 44 -21.64 -84.78 -13.45
CA GLU A 44 -20.99 -83.81 -12.56
C GLU A 44 -19.74 -83.22 -13.22
N SER A 45 -18.84 -84.05 -13.72
CA SER A 45 -17.60 -83.59 -14.39
C SER A 45 -17.85 -82.83 -15.69
N ARG A 46 -18.91 -83.15 -16.45
CA ARG A 46 -19.31 -82.34 -17.62
C ARG A 46 -19.92 -81.01 -17.22
N LEU A 47 -20.82 -80.98 -16.25
CA LEU A 47 -21.43 -79.75 -15.73
C LEU A 47 -20.35 -78.80 -15.17
N ASP A 48 -19.42 -79.35 -14.39
CA ASP A 48 -18.30 -78.64 -13.79
C ASP A 48 -17.33 -78.08 -14.84
N ALA A 49 -17.04 -78.85 -15.89
CA ALA A 49 -16.20 -78.39 -17.00
C ALA A 49 -16.88 -77.28 -17.84
N GLU A 50 -18.14 -77.47 -18.24
CA GLU A 50 -18.86 -76.54 -19.12
C GLU A 50 -19.11 -75.20 -18.43
N VAL A 51 -19.63 -75.22 -17.19
CA VAL A 51 -19.92 -74.00 -16.44
C VAL A 51 -18.62 -73.26 -16.08
N ARG A 52 -17.53 -73.98 -15.74
CA ARG A 52 -16.24 -73.33 -15.50
C ARG A 52 -15.68 -72.70 -16.77
N ALA A 53 -15.84 -73.33 -17.93
CA ALA A 53 -15.42 -72.78 -19.22
C ALA A 53 -16.20 -71.49 -19.55
N GLU A 54 -17.51 -71.47 -19.34
CA GLU A 54 -18.35 -70.30 -19.59
C GLU A 54 -18.02 -69.13 -18.63
N LEU A 55 -17.88 -69.42 -17.33
CA LEU A 55 -17.46 -68.40 -16.35
C LEU A 55 -16.07 -67.83 -16.68
N ALA A 56 -15.13 -68.67 -17.13
CA ALA A 56 -13.81 -68.22 -17.57
C ALA A 56 -13.88 -67.38 -18.85
N ALA A 57 -14.70 -67.78 -19.84
CA ALA A 57 -14.89 -67.05 -21.09
C ALA A 57 -15.46 -65.64 -20.87
N GLN A 58 -16.37 -65.47 -19.89
CA GLN A 58 -16.90 -64.16 -19.50
C GLN A 58 -16.01 -63.38 -18.52
N SER A 59 -14.78 -63.84 -18.26
CA SER A 59 -13.82 -63.25 -17.30
C SER A 59 -14.30 -63.22 -15.84
N LEU A 60 -15.23 -64.10 -15.46
CA LEU A 60 -15.83 -64.21 -14.13
C LEU A 60 -15.05 -65.18 -13.23
N GLY A 61 -13.72 -65.17 -13.32
CA GLY A 61 -12.83 -66.12 -12.63
C GLY A 61 -12.82 -66.02 -11.10
N TRP A 62 -13.48 -65.01 -10.52
CA TRP A 62 -13.72 -64.90 -9.08
C TRP A 62 -14.86 -65.82 -8.60
N ALA A 63 -15.75 -66.26 -9.50
CA ALA A 63 -16.84 -67.18 -9.20
C ALA A 63 -16.34 -68.64 -9.25
N ARG A 64 -16.48 -69.35 -8.13
CA ARG A 64 -16.08 -70.76 -7.98
C ARG A 64 -17.30 -71.67 -8.00
N ILE A 65 -17.23 -72.72 -8.82
CA ILE A 65 -18.23 -73.77 -8.94
C ILE A 65 -17.88 -74.99 -8.08
N ALA A 66 -18.90 -75.61 -7.50
CA ALA A 66 -18.89 -77.00 -7.06
C ALA A 66 -20.18 -77.72 -7.53
N THR A 67 -20.07 -78.97 -7.98
CA THR A 67 -21.21 -79.77 -8.45
C THR A 67 -21.52 -80.94 -7.51
N ASP A 68 -22.80 -81.21 -7.28
CA ASP A 68 -23.31 -82.38 -6.54
C ASP A 68 -24.52 -82.93 -7.30
N GLY A 69 -24.33 -84.03 -8.04
CA GLY A 69 -25.28 -84.55 -9.03
C GLY A 69 -25.68 -83.49 -10.07
N LEU A 70 -26.92 -83.02 -9.99
CA LEU A 70 -27.48 -81.96 -10.87
C LEU A 70 -27.51 -80.57 -10.21
N ASN A 71 -26.98 -80.42 -8.99
CA ASN A 71 -26.93 -79.14 -8.29
C ASN A 71 -25.57 -78.46 -8.53
N VAL A 72 -25.60 -77.27 -9.10
CA VAL A 72 -24.43 -76.43 -9.38
C VAL A 72 -24.39 -75.32 -8.35
N ARG A 73 -23.48 -75.40 -7.38
CA ARG A 73 -23.30 -74.36 -6.35
C ARG A 73 -22.25 -73.35 -6.82
N LEU A 74 -22.63 -72.08 -6.88
CA LEU A 74 -21.72 -70.96 -7.10
C LEU A 74 -21.32 -70.34 -5.76
N THR A 75 -20.04 -70.04 -5.59
CA THR A 75 -19.48 -69.41 -4.40
C THR A 75 -18.45 -68.37 -4.82
N GLY A 76 -18.27 -67.32 -4.03
CA GLY A 76 -17.26 -66.29 -4.33
C GLY A 76 -17.62 -64.94 -3.74
N THR A 77 -16.84 -63.94 -4.10
CA THR A 77 -17.13 -62.55 -3.78
C THR A 77 -17.15 -61.74 -5.07
N ALA A 78 -18.33 -61.28 -5.47
CA ALA A 78 -18.54 -60.49 -6.67
C ALA A 78 -18.03 -59.06 -6.46
N PRO A 79 -17.31 -58.45 -7.43
CA PRO A 79 -16.88 -57.06 -7.33
C PRO A 79 -18.03 -56.05 -7.29
N ASP A 80 -19.14 -56.38 -7.97
CA ASP A 80 -20.36 -55.58 -8.05
C ASP A 80 -21.57 -56.49 -8.35
N GLU A 81 -22.78 -55.94 -8.15
CA GLU A 81 -24.07 -56.64 -8.37
C GLU A 81 -24.28 -57.07 -9.83
N ILE A 82 -23.76 -56.31 -10.80
CA ILE A 82 -23.92 -56.63 -12.23
C ILE A 82 -23.09 -57.86 -12.59
N GLN A 83 -21.88 -57.99 -12.03
CA GLN A 83 -21.04 -59.17 -12.16
C GLN A 83 -21.61 -60.37 -11.42
N HIS A 84 -22.21 -60.17 -10.24
CA HIS A 84 -22.92 -61.24 -9.51
C HIS A 84 -24.03 -61.85 -10.37
N LEU A 85 -24.97 -61.03 -10.82
CA LEU A 85 -26.09 -61.47 -11.66
C LEU A 85 -25.61 -62.09 -12.98
N ARG A 86 -24.52 -61.56 -13.57
CA ARG A 86 -23.91 -62.14 -14.78
C ARG A 86 -23.34 -63.54 -14.53
N ALA A 87 -22.67 -63.78 -13.40
CA ALA A 87 -22.13 -65.10 -13.06
C ALA A 87 -23.24 -66.14 -12.83
N VAL A 88 -24.32 -65.76 -12.13
CA VAL A 88 -25.49 -66.62 -11.92
C VAL A 88 -26.18 -66.94 -13.26
N ALA A 89 -26.35 -65.94 -14.13
CA ALA A 89 -26.96 -66.13 -15.45
C ALA A 89 -26.10 -67.00 -16.38
N ALA A 90 -24.79 -66.75 -16.47
CA ALA A 90 -23.84 -67.51 -17.28
C ALA A 90 -23.81 -68.99 -16.87
N ALA A 91 -23.69 -69.26 -15.57
CA ALA A 91 -23.71 -70.62 -15.04
C ALA A 91 -25.06 -71.33 -15.27
N SER A 92 -26.17 -70.60 -15.14
CA SER A 92 -27.51 -71.16 -15.41
C SER A 92 -27.69 -71.52 -16.87
N GLY A 93 -27.20 -70.70 -17.81
CA GLY A 93 -27.21 -70.99 -19.24
C GLY A 93 -26.38 -72.22 -19.59
N ALA A 94 -25.13 -72.28 -19.14
CA ALA A 94 -24.24 -73.42 -19.38
C ALA A 94 -24.78 -74.73 -18.76
N ALA A 95 -25.23 -74.70 -17.50
CA ALA A 95 -25.79 -75.88 -16.83
C ALA A 95 -27.07 -76.41 -17.51
N ALA A 96 -27.92 -75.51 -18.01
CA ALA A 96 -29.08 -75.87 -18.82
C ALA A 96 -28.68 -76.51 -20.16
N GLY A 97 -27.61 -76.03 -20.80
CA GLY A 97 -27.08 -76.60 -22.05
C GLY A 97 -26.63 -78.06 -21.95
N VAL A 98 -26.12 -78.50 -20.79
CA VAL A 98 -25.62 -79.88 -20.60
C VAL A 98 -26.74 -80.90 -20.31
N THR A 99 -27.75 -80.53 -19.51
CA THR A 99 -28.77 -81.49 -19.02
C THR A 99 -30.22 -81.02 -19.08
N GLY A 100 -30.48 -79.72 -19.24
CA GLY A 100 -31.82 -79.11 -19.16
C GLY A 100 -32.51 -79.19 -17.78
N LEU A 101 -31.93 -79.88 -16.81
CA LEU A 101 -32.50 -80.18 -15.49
C LEU A 101 -31.61 -79.77 -14.32
N ALA A 102 -30.40 -79.28 -14.59
CA ALA A 102 -29.49 -78.78 -13.57
C ALA A 102 -30.06 -77.54 -12.87
N ARG A 103 -29.90 -77.48 -11.54
CA ARG A 103 -30.28 -76.33 -10.71
C ARG A 103 -29.03 -75.59 -10.30
N VAL A 104 -29.02 -74.27 -10.46
CA VAL A 104 -27.98 -73.41 -9.89
C VAL A 104 -28.41 -72.94 -8.50
N SER A 105 -27.51 -73.07 -7.53
CA SER A 105 -27.62 -72.53 -6.18
C SER A 105 -26.60 -71.42 -6.04
N ASP A 106 -27.07 -70.24 -5.63
CA ASP A 106 -26.26 -69.03 -5.51
C ASP A 106 -25.86 -68.80 -4.05
N ASP A 107 -24.59 -69.06 -3.73
CA ASP A 107 -23.94 -68.71 -2.47
C ASP A 107 -22.81 -67.67 -2.73
N ILE A 108 -22.97 -66.80 -3.72
CA ILE A 108 -22.05 -65.67 -3.97
C ILE A 108 -22.35 -64.54 -2.96
N SER A 109 -21.29 -63.94 -2.44
CA SER A 109 -21.35 -62.70 -1.65
C SER A 109 -21.06 -61.50 -2.54
N ALA A 110 -21.74 -60.37 -2.35
CA ALA A 110 -21.29 -59.11 -2.93
C ALA A 110 -20.16 -58.52 -2.06
N ALA A 111 -19.13 -57.95 -2.67
CA ALA A 111 -18.17 -57.12 -1.95
C ALA A 111 -18.91 -55.87 -1.43
N THR A 112 -19.02 -55.71 -0.11
CA THR A 112 -19.53 -54.48 0.48
C THR A 112 -18.64 -53.33 0.00
N GLN A 113 -19.20 -52.36 -0.72
CA GLN A 113 -18.48 -51.12 -1.02
C GLN A 113 -18.01 -50.54 0.31
N ALA A 114 -16.71 -50.23 0.40
CA ALA A 114 -16.17 -49.56 1.58
C ALA A 114 -16.98 -48.29 1.83
N GLU A 115 -17.44 -48.08 3.07
CA GLU A 115 -18.16 -46.86 3.43
C GLU A 115 -17.31 -45.65 3.00
N ILE A 116 -17.90 -44.82 2.15
CA ILE A 116 -17.23 -43.63 1.62
C ILE A 116 -16.95 -42.73 2.83
N ALA A 117 -15.70 -42.71 3.28
CA ALA A 117 -15.28 -41.87 4.38
C ALA A 117 -15.67 -40.42 4.05
N PRO A 118 -16.38 -39.71 4.95
CA PRO A 118 -16.83 -38.36 4.67
C PRO A 118 -15.62 -37.46 4.37
N PRO A 119 -15.77 -36.48 3.46
CA PRO A 119 -14.68 -35.59 3.09
C PRO A 119 -14.11 -34.89 4.34
N PRO A 120 -12.78 -34.77 4.47
CA PRO A 120 -12.18 -34.15 5.64
C PRO A 120 -12.56 -32.66 5.68
N PHE A 121 -12.95 -32.19 6.87
CA PHE A 121 -13.20 -30.77 7.09
C PHE A 121 -11.94 -29.96 6.78
N ARG A 122 -12.13 -28.88 6.03
CA ARG A 122 -11.10 -27.90 5.67
C ARG A 122 -11.78 -26.56 5.49
N LEU A 123 -11.28 -25.55 6.18
CA LEU A 123 -11.73 -24.17 6.05
C LEU A 123 -10.53 -23.32 5.62
N GLU A 124 -10.69 -22.54 4.55
CA GLU A 124 -9.68 -21.57 4.11
C GLU A 124 -10.25 -20.14 4.26
N ILE A 125 -9.46 -19.26 4.85
CA ILE A 125 -9.69 -17.81 4.90
C ILE A 125 -8.66 -17.17 3.98
N LEU A 126 -9.12 -16.56 2.90
CA LEU A 126 -8.29 -15.79 1.95
C LEU A 126 -8.57 -14.32 2.17
N ARG A 127 -7.59 -13.54 2.63
CA ARG A 127 -7.74 -12.11 2.89
C ARG A 127 -6.73 -11.31 2.06
N ASN A 128 -7.23 -10.27 1.39
CA ASN A 128 -6.46 -9.29 0.64
C ASN A 128 -7.06 -7.87 0.84
N GLU A 129 -6.52 -6.88 0.13
CA GLU A 129 -6.92 -5.48 0.26
C GLU A 129 -8.35 -5.20 -0.27
N HIS A 130 -8.87 -6.07 -1.15
CA HIS A 130 -10.21 -5.95 -1.73
C HIS A 130 -11.29 -6.65 -0.90
N GLY A 131 -10.94 -7.64 -0.07
CA GLY A 131 -11.89 -8.33 0.79
C GLY A 131 -11.38 -9.59 1.47
N THR A 132 -12.32 -10.35 2.03
CA THR A 132 -12.08 -11.65 2.67
C THR A 132 -13.01 -12.69 2.08
N SER A 133 -12.48 -13.85 1.71
CA SER A 133 -13.24 -15.01 1.26
C SER A 133 -13.08 -16.16 2.23
N VAL A 134 -14.19 -16.76 2.67
CA VAL A 134 -14.22 -17.96 3.51
C VAL A 134 -14.72 -19.12 2.67
N ILE A 135 -13.93 -20.19 2.56
CA ILE A 135 -14.15 -21.28 1.60
C ILE A 135 -13.97 -22.62 2.28
N GLY A 136 -14.79 -23.62 1.92
CA GLY A 136 -14.55 -25.03 2.25
C GLY A 136 -15.66 -25.68 3.06
N LEU A 137 -15.33 -26.75 3.78
CA LEU A 137 -16.29 -27.59 4.50
C LEU A 137 -16.02 -27.52 6.01
N ALA A 138 -17.05 -27.17 6.79
CA ALA A 138 -17.01 -27.10 8.26
C ALA A 138 -18.13 -27.94 8.92
N PRO A 139 -17.95 -28.38 10.19
CA PRO A 139 -19.00 -29.08 10.93
C PRO A 139 -20.18 -28.15 11.23
N ARG A 140 -21.43 -28.64 11.15
CA ARG A 140 -22.60 -27.81 11.51
C ARG A 140 -22.54 -27.28 12.96
N ALA A 141 -21.87 -28.00 13.87
CA ALA A 141 -21.71 -27.63 15.28
C ALA A 141 -20.97 -26.30 15.51
N MET A 142 -20.06 -25.93 14.61
CA MET A 142 -19.14 -24.78 14.72
C MET A 142 -19.83 -23.41 14.57
N GLN A 143 -21.08 -23.38 14.08
CA GLN A 143 -21.90 -22.18 13.87
C GLN A 143 -21.29 -21.15 12.89
N ARG A 144 -21.79 -21.13 11.65
CA ARG A 144 -21.32 -20.24 10.57
C ARG A 144 -21.46 -18.74 10.86
N ARG A 145 -22.51 -18.31 11.57
CA ARG A 145 -22.86 -16.87 11.71
C ARG A 145 -21.80 -16.07 12.47
N PRO A 146 -21.36 -16.44 13.70
CA PRO A 146 -20.39 -15.64 14.47
C PRO A 146 -19.03 -15.49 13.79
N VAL A 147 -18.62 -16.49 12.99
CA VAL A 147 -17.37 -16.48 12.21
C VAL A 147 -17.42 -15.42 11.13
N LEU A 148 -18.51 -15.38 10.36
CA LEU A 148 -18.72 -14.39 9.31
C LEU A 148 -18.91 -12.98 9.88
N ASP A 149 -19.69 -12.83 10.96
CA ASP A 149 -19.90 -11.52 11.62
C ASP A 149 -18.58 -10.95 12.19
N ARG A 150 -17.66 -11.82 12.60
CA ARG A 150 -16.32 -11.42 13.08
C ARG A 150 -15.41 -11.00 11.93
N LEU A 151 -15.29 -11.82 10.89
CA LEU A 151 -14.49 -11.47 9.69
C LEU A 151 -15.05 -10.24 8.94
N GLY A 152 -16.36 -10.09 8.88
CA GLY A 152 -17.03 -8.94 8.27
C GLY A 152 -16.79 -7.62 9.01
N ARG A 153 -16.59 -7.64 10.33
CA ARG A 153 -16.16 -6.44 11.09
C ARG A 153 -14.74 -6.01 10.74
N ALA A 154 -13.85 -6.95 10.42
CA ALA A 154 -12.46 -6.66 10.13
C ALA A 154 -12.21 -6.24 8.67
N ALA A 155 -13.05 -6.68 7.72
CA ALA A 155 -12.92 -6.38 6.29
C ALA A 155 -13.96 -5.39 5.73
N GLY A 156 -15.01 -5.09 6.49
CA GLY A 156 -16.22 -4.41 6.03
C GLY A 156 -17.24 -5.42 5.46
N PRO A 157 -18.53 -5.37 5.85
CA PRO A 157 -19.50 -6.43 5.53
C PRO A 157 -19.81 -6.57 4.04
N SER A 158 -19.59 -5.53 3.23
CA SER A 158 -19.74 -5.56 1.77
C SER A 158 -18.55 -6.21 1.03
N ARG A 159 -17.49 -6.61 1.73
CA ARG A 159 -16.27 -7.21 1.18
C ARG A 159 -16.02 -8.64 1.68
N LEU A 160 -17.04 -9.29 2.24
CA LEU A 160 -16.98 -10.68 2.71
C LEU A 160 -17.66 -11.62 1.70
N THR A 161 -16.88 -12.52 1.11
CA THR A 161 -17.38 -13.60 0.24
C THR A 161 -17.48 -14.89 1.05
N ASP A 162 -18.65 -15.52 1.06
CA ASP A 162 -18.93 -16.72 1.86
C ASP A 162 -19.27 -17.92 0.97
N LEU A 163 -18.29 -18.81 0.83
CA LEU A 163 -18.34 -20.09 0.11
C LEU A 163 -18.14 -21.27 1.08
N LEU A 164 -18.60 -21.12 2.33
CA LEU A 164 -18.53 -22.19 3.32
C LEU A 164 -19.73 -23.13 3.21
N GLU A 165 -19.47 -24.44 3.21
CA GLU A 165 -20.46 -25.50 3.30
C GLU A 165 -20.45 -26.13 4.71
N LEU A 166 -21.62 -26.56 5.18
CA LEU A 166 -21.78 -27.17 6.51
C LEU A 166 -22.22 -28.63 6.38
N ALA A 167 -21.46 -29.55 6.97
CA ALA A 167 -21.77 -30.97 6.97
C ALA A 167 -22.20 -31.50 8.35
N ASP A 168 -23.02 -32.56 8.33
CA ASP A 168 -23.60 -33.21 9.49
C ASP A 168 -22.86 -34.51 9.86
N HIS A 169 -21.58 -34.39 10.18
CA HIS A 169 -20.77 -35.46 10.77
C HIS A 169 -19.88 -34.92 11.90
N PRO A 170 -19.36 -35.78 12.80
CA PRO A 170 -18.70 -35.34 14.03
C PRO A 170 -17.55 -34.37 13.81
N ALA A 171 -17.54 -33.27 14.56
CA ALA A 171 -16.47 -32.29 14.52
C ALA A 171 -15.13 -32.90 14.97
N PRO A 172 -14.00 -32.56 14.33
CA PRO A 172 -12.67 -32.98 14.80
C PRO A 172 -12.35 -32.36 16.16
N ALA A 173 -11.45 -33.01 16.91
CA ALA A 173 -10.92 -32.43 18.13
C ALA A 173 -10.25 -31.07 17.86
N HIS A 174 -10.44 -30.12 18.77
CA HIS A 174 -9.91 -28.75 18.73
C HIS A 174 -10.31 -27.92 17.51
N TRP A 175 -11.38 -28.28 16.79
CA TRP A 175 -11.80 -27.58 15.58
C TRP A 175 -12.26 -26.14 15.85
N ASP A 176 -13.10 -25.94 16.88
CA ASP A 176 -13.67 -24.61 17.17
C ASP A 176 -12.59 -23.66 17.68
N GLU A 177 -11.65 -24.16 18.49
CA GLU A 177 -10.46 -23.43 18.94
C GLU A 177 -9.53 -23.07 17.76
N ALA A 178 -9.29 -24.01 16.85
CA ALA A 178 -8.47 -23.79 15.65
C ALA A 178 -9.09 -22.73 14.72
N VAL A 179 -10.41 -22.72 14.52
CA VAL A 179 -11.06 -21.67 13.72
C VAL A 179 -11.14 -20.34 14.47
N ALA A 180 -11.40 -20.33 15.78
CA ALA A 180 -11.37 -19.10 16.57
C ALA A 180 -9.99 -18.41 16.51
N PHE A 181 -8.91 -19.20 16.59
CA PHE A 181 -7.54 -18.74 16.38
C PHE A 181 -7.32 -18.25 14.94
N ALA A 182 -7.74 -19.01 13.92
CA ALA A 182 -7.60 -18.62 12.51
C ALA A 182 -8.33 -17.30 12.17
N VAL A 183 -9.51 -17.06 12.77
CA VAL A 183 -10.25 -15.80 12.62
C VAL A 183 -9.52 -14.65 13.32
N ALA A 184 -9.04 -14.84 14.55
CA ALA A 184 -8.27 -13.82 15.27
C ALA A 184 -6.93 -13.49 14.58
N ALA A 185 -6.33 -14.47 13.92
CA ALA A 185 -5.16 -14.30 13.07
C ALA A 185 -5.53 -13.51 11.79
N ALA A 186 -6.63 -13.86 11.11
CA ALA A 186 -7.13 -13.16 9.94
C ALA A 186 -7.47 -11.68 10.21
N GLU A 187 -7.94 -11.34 11.42
CA GLU A 187 -8.22 -9.96 11.84
C GLU A 187 -6.96 -9.07 11.77
N GLN A 188 -5.80 -9.62 12.14
CA GLN A 188 -4.52 -8.92 12.25
C GLN A 188 -3.69 -8.89 10.95
N MET A 189 -4.06 -9.70 9.94
CA MET A 189 -3.29 -9.87 8.71
C MET A 189 -4.09 -9.43 7.47
N PRO A 190 -3.80 -8.25 6.87
CA PRO A 190 -4.56 -7.75 5.71
C PRO A 190 -4.27 -8.52 4.41
N ARG A 191 -3.17 -9.27 4.34
CA ARG A 191 -2.77 -10.10 3.20
C ARG A 191 -2.31 -11.48 3.67
N ALA A 192 -3.25 -12.42 3.75
CA ALA A 192 -2.98 -13.78 4.23
C ALA A 192 -3.88 -14.84 3.59
N LYS A 193 -3.32 -16.04 3.42
CA LYS A 193 -4.07 -17.29 3.30
C LYS A 193 -3.92 -18.05 4.61
N ILE A 194 -5.04 -18.42 5.22
CA ILE A 194 -5.08 -19.24 6.44
C ILE A 194 -5.90 -20.49 6.16
N SER A 195 -5.30 -21.67 6.31
CA SER A 195 -5.95 -22.97 6.10
C SER A 195 -6.07 -23.72 7.41
N VAL A 196 -7.30 -24.05 7.81
CA VAL A 196 -7.64 -24.84 8.99
C VAL A 196 -7.98 -26.26 8.57
N THR A 197 -7.32 -27.23 9.21
CA THR A 197 -7.52 -28.68 9.06
C THR A 197 -7.53 -29.33 10.46
N PRO A 198 -7.97 -30.58 10.61
CA PRO A 198 -8.03 -31.24 11.93
C PRO A 198 -6.70 -31.15 12.70
N GLY A 199 -6.70 -30.46 13.84
CA GLY A 199 -5.52 -30.24 14.69
C GLY A 199 -4.40 -29.37 14.09
N ARG A 200 -4.62 -28.65 12.98
CA ARG A 200 -3.58 -27.84 12.31
C ARG A 200 -4.13 -26.56 11.70
N VAL A 201 -3.44 -25.44 11.94
CA VAL A 201 -3.63 -24.15 11.27
C VAL A 201 -2.35 -23.79 10.52
N GLU A 202 -2.47 -23.53 9.22
CA GLU A 202 -1.39 -23.08 8.36
C GLU A 202 -1.64 -21.63 7.92
N ILE A 203 -0.65 -20.76 8.05
CA ILE A 203 -0.74 -19.32 7.81
C ILE A 203 0.38 -18.91 6.86
N THR A 204 0.01 -18.44 5.67
CA THR A 204 0.92 -17.81 4.70
C THR A 204 0.54 -16.34 4.56
N ALA A 205 1.46 -15.43 4.85
CA ALA A 205 1.18 -13.99 4.88
C ALA A 205 2.36 -13.13 4.43
N VAL A 206 2.08 -11.90 4.00
CA VAL A 206 3.08 -10.92 3.57
C VAL A 206 2.96 -9.64 4.39
N THR A 207 3.97 -9.40 5.22
CA THR A 207 4.10 -8.21 6.08
C THR A 207 4.83 -7.07 5.38
N ASN A 208 4.88 -5.89 5.99
CA ASN A 208 5.52 -4.69 5.43
C ASN A 208 6.98 -4.52 5.90
N GLY A 209 7.50 -5.41 6.76
CA GLY A 209 8.89 -5.40 7.20
C GLY A 209 9.17 -6.39 8.35
N GLU A 210 10.45 -6.66 8.59
CA GLU A 210 10.89 -7.71 9.53
C GLU A 210 10.37 -7.49 10.96
N ALA A 211 10.31 -6.23 11.42
CA ALA A 211 9.79 -5.87 12.75
C ALA A 211 8.26 -6.06 12.91
N GLU A 212 7.50 -6.10 11.81
CA GLU A 212 6.08 -6.49 11.83
C GLU A 212 5.97 -8.02 11.85
N LYS A 213 6.73 -8.72 11.00
CA LYS A 213 6.83 -10.18 10.99
C LYS A 213 7.18 -10.75 12.36
N THR A 214 8.24 -10.26 13.02
CA THR A 214 8.64 -10.77 14.35
C THR A 214 7.55 -10.57 15.41
N ARG A 215 6.89 -9.39 15.44
CA ARG A 215 5.75 -9.15 16.35
C ARG A 215 4.58 -10.09 16.08
N LEU A 216 4.27 -10.34 14.81
CA LEU A 216 3.18 -11.20 14.38
C LEU A 216 3.45 -12.68 14.68
N GLU A 217 4.65 -13.19 14.37
CA GLU A 217 5.08 -14.56 14.71
C GLU A 217 5.04 -14.78 16.24
N GLN A 218 5.50 -13.81 17.03
CA GLN A 218 5.43 -13.87 18.49
C GLN A 218 3.98 -13.86 19.00
N ALA A 219 3.12 -12.98 18.47
CA ALA A 219 1.71 -12.90 18.85
C ALA A 219 0.93 -14.18 18.50
N LEU A 220 1.19 -14.78 17.34
CA LEU A 220 0.60 -16.06 16.92
C LEU A 220 1.07 -17.23 17.80
N SER A 221 2.36 -17.26 18.18
CA SER A 221 2.90 -18.26 19.10
C SER A 221 2.29 -18.16 20.50
N LEU A 222 2.11 -16.94 21.03
CA LEU A 222 1.52 -16.69 22.36
C LEU A 222 0.01 -16.98 22.43
N SER A 223 -0.70 -16.96 21.30
CA SER A 223 -2.16 -17.16 21.23
C SER A 223 -2.58 -18.55 20.74
N LEU A 224 -1.62 -19.44 20.47
CA LEU A 224 -1.86 -20.79 19.94
C LEU A 224 -2.64 -21.68 20.93
N PRO A 225 -3.83 -22.21 20.58
CA PRO A 225 -4.58 -23.11 21.46
C PRO A 225 -3.89 -24.46 21.68
N ALA A 226 -4.06 -25.02 22.87
CA ALA A 226 -3.58 -26.37 23.17
C ALA A 226 -4.22 -27.41 22.22
N GLY A 227 -3.39 -28.30 21.66
CA GLY A 227 -3.83 -29.33 20.71
C GLY A 227 -3.87 -28.89 19.23
N VAL A 228 -3.52 -27.64 18.92
CA VAL A 228 -3.43 -27.12 17.54
C VAL A 228 -1.96 -26.94 17.13
N VAL A 229 -1.58 -27.50 15.98
CA VAL A 229 -0.25 -27.29 15.37
C VAL A 229 -0.29 -26.09 14.44
N LEU A 230 0.53 -25.08 14.74
CA LEU A 230 0.73 -23.92 13.86
C LEU A 230 1.85 -24.18 12.83
N VAL A 231 1.61 -23.79 11.58
CA VAL A 231 2.63 -23.67 10.53
C VAL A 231 2.58 -22.24 9.98
N THR A 232 3.71 -21.54 9.98
CA THR A 232 3.82 -20.15 9.49
C THR A 232 4.77 -20.04 8.31
N GLY A 233 4.28 -19.52 7.19
CA GLY A 233 5.04 -19.04 6.03
C GLY A 233 4.88 -17.53 5.88
N ILE A 234 5.39 -16.77 6.86
CA ILE A 234 5.27 -15.30 6.88
C ILE A 234 6.53 -14.69 6.28
N SER A 235 6.37 -13.90 5.22
CA SER A 235 7.47 -13.16 4.59
C SER A 235 7.42 -11.67 4.91
N ALA A 236 8.60 -11.08 4.97
CA ALA A 236 8.81 -9.63 4.99
C ALA A 236 9.64 -9.28 3.75
N PRO A 237 9.01 -8.79 2.67
CA PRO A 237 9.74 -8.20 1.56
C PRO A 237 10.55 -7.01 2.09
N ARG A 238 11.76 -6.81 1.55
CA ARG A 238 12.51 -5.59 1.82
C ARG A 238 11.75 -4.39 1.23
N PRO A 239 11.64 -3.25 1.94
CA PRO A 239 11.02 -2.06 1.37
C PRO A 239 11.76 -1.64 0.11
N VAL A 240 11.01 -1.18 -0.90
CA VAL A 240 11.57 -0.56 -2.10
C VAL A 240 11.60 0.94 -1.85
N ILE A 241 12.80 1.49 -1.73
CA ILE A 241 13.04 2.91 -1.49
C ILE A 241 13.17 3.60 -2.84
N ALA A 242 12.28 4.56 -3.11
CA ALA A 242 12.31 5.43 -4.28
C ALA A 242 11.84 6.84 -3.89
N PRO A 243 12.64 7.90 -4.13
CA PRO A 243 13.99 7.87 -4.70
C PRO A 243 15.03 7.31 -3.72
N PHE A 244 16.10 6.73 -4.23
CA PHE A 244 17.19 6.20 -3.40
C PHE A 244 18.20 7.31 -3.13
N ALA A 245 18.31 7.77 -1.87
CA ALA A 245 18.89 9.08 -1.60
C ALA A 245 19.82 9.17 -0.37
N LEU A 246 20.73 10.14 -0.42
CA LEU A 246 21.57 10.60 0.67
C LEU A 246 21.55 12.14 0.66
N GLU A 247 21.15 12.78 1.75
CA GLU A 247 21.25 14.24 1.90
C GLU A 247 21.93 14.55 3.22
N ILE A 248 23.03 15.28 3.17
CA ILE A 248 23.84 15.69 4.32
C ILE A 248 24.28 17.14 4.12
N ARG A 249 24.09 17.95 5.15
CA ARG A 249 24.50 19.37 5.18
C ARG A 249 25.53 19.62 6.27
N ARG A 250 26.39 20.61 6.04
CA ARG A 250 27.28 21.20 7.05
C ARG A 250 27.15 22.72 7.02
N ASP A 251 26.97 23.30 8.18
CA ASP A 251 26.91 24.74 8.41
C ASP A 251 27.77 25.12 9.63
N ALA A 252 27.51 26.27 10.24
CA ALA A 252 28.25 26.75 11.41
C ALA A 252 27.80 26.09 12.73
N ASP A 253 26.59 25.50 12.75
CA ASP A 253 25.98 24.91 13.94
C ASP A 253 26.24 23.39 14.03
N GLY A 254 26.49 22.73 12.88
CA GLY A 254 27.01 21.36 12.86
C GLY A 254 26.98 20.68 11.49
N THR A 255 27.08 19.35 11.50
CA THR A 255 26.80 18.51 10.32
C THR A 255 25.55 17.68 10.62
N ILE A 256 24.59 17.67 9.70
CA ILE A 256 23.29 16.99 9.84
C ILE A 256 23.08 16.05 8.66
N LEU A 257 22.78 14.77 8.94
CA LEU A 257 22.36 13.79 7.97
C LEU A 257 20.83 13.77 7.89
N ASP A 258 20.27 14.36 6.83
CA ASP A 258 18.82 14.55 6.64
C ASP A 258 18.11 13.34 6.06
N ARG A 259 18.79 12.62 5.18
CA ARG A 259 18.23 11.45 4.48
C ARG A 259 19.35 10.47 4.20
N CYS A 260 19.09 9.19 4.41
CA CYS A 260 20.05 8.13 4.13
C CYS A 260 19.35 6.82 3.74
N SER A 261 19.74 6.28 2.60
CA SER A 261 19.31 4.98 2.09
C SER A 261 20.50 4.06 1.88
N ALA A 262 20.35 2.78 2.23
CA ALA A 262 21.38 1.77 2.11
C ALA A 262 20.84 0.45 1.52
N ASP A 263 21.63 -0.17 0.65
CA ASP A 263 21.25 -1.41 -0.05
C ASP A 263 21.46 -2.67 0.80
N THR A 264 22.30 -2.57 1.84
CA THR A 264 22.60 -3.62 2.81
C THR A 264 22.90 -3.02 4.20
N ILE A 265 22.88 -3.87 5.25
CA ILE A 265 23.30 -3.47 6.61
C ILE A 265 24.78 -3.03 6.64
N PRO A 266 25.75 -3.77 6.06
CA PRO A 266 27.13 -3.30 5.97
C PRO A 266 27.30 -1.94 5.27
N THR A 267 26.52 -1.67 4.21
CA THR A 267 26.51 -0.36 3.54
C THR A 267 26.04 0.74 4.48
N ARG A 268 24.93 0.52 5.19
CA ARG A 268 24.39 1.46 6.18
C ARG A 268 25.45 1.81 7.23
N ASP A 269 26.08 0.80 7.80
CA ASP A 269 27.04 0.97 8.89
C ASP A 269 28.30 1.72 8.42
N ALA A 270 28.73 1.50 7.17
CA ALA A 270 29.82 2.24 6.55
C ALA A 270 29.47 3.72 6.26
N ILE A 271 28.25 4.00 5.75
CA ILE A 271 27.77 5.37 5.51
C ILE A 271 27.63 6.13 6.85
N LEU A 272 27.04 5.50 7.87
CA LEU A 272 26.91 6.08 9.21
C LEU A 272 28.27 6.34 9.86
N SER A 273 29.25 5.45 9.66
CA SER A 273 30.63 5.66 10.13
C SER A 273 31.30 6.85 9.42
N ALA A 274 31.08 7.02 8.12
CA ALA A 274 31.57 8.18 7.38
C ALA A 274 30.90 9.49 7.85
N ALA A 275 29.59 9.47 8.07
CA ALA A 275 28.83 10.62 8.58
C ALA A 275 29.27 11.03 10.00
N ALA A 276 29.53 10.07 10.88
CA ALA A 276 30.06 10.33 12.22
C ALA A 276 31.48 10.94 12.17
N ASN A 277 32.34 10.46 11.26
CA ASN A 277 33.66 11.07 11.02
C ASN A 277 33.55 12.51 10.49
N ALA A 278 32.53 12.80 9.67
CA ALA A 278 32.18 14.14 9.21
C ALA A 278 31.45 15.00 10.28
N GLY A 279 31.40 14.57 11.55
CA GLY A 279 30.85 15.38 12.65
C GLY A 279 29.33 15.40 12.73
N VAL A 280 28.63 14.39 12.21
CA VAL A 280 27.19 14.19 12.49
C VAL A 280 27.03 13.66 13.91
N GLU A 281 26.31 14.40 14.76
CA GLU A 281 26.04 14.01 16.15
C GLU A 281 24.77 13.14 16.28
N GLY A 282 24.71 12.36 17.36
CA GLY A 282 23.56 11.50 17.68
C GLY A 282 23.55 10.16 16.93
N THR A 283 22.34 9.59 16.77
CA THR A 283 22.11 8.32 16.06
C THR A 283 21.17 8.56 14.88
N PRO A 284 21.67 9.09 13.75
CA PRO A 284 20.84 9.40 12.59
C PRO A 284 20.30 8.12 11.94
N GLU A 285 19.08 8.19 11.43
CA GLU A 285 18.43 7.05 10.77
C GLU A 285 18.96 6.86 9.35
N CYS A 286 19.10 5.60 8.93
CA CYS A 286 19.43 5.24 7.56
C CYS A 286 18.72 3.95 7.17
N GLU A 287 17.77 4.04 6.23
CA GLU A 287 16.86 2.96 5.88
C GLU A 287 17.53 1.91 4.98
N VAL A 288 17.25 0.62 5.23
CA VAL A 288 17.86 -0.49 4.46
C VAL A 288 16.84 -1.14 3.53
N GLY A 289 16.89 -0.80 2.24
CA GLY A 289 15.89 -1.19 1.24
C GLY A 289 16.46 -1.58 -0.13
N LEU A 290 15.60 -2.08 -1.00
CA LEU A 290 15.87 -2.27 -2.42
C LEU A 290 15.67 -0.94 -3.15
N GLY A 291 16.33 -0.74 -4.30
CA GLY A 291 16.23 0.50 -5.08
C GLY A 291 17.56 1.20 -5.38
N ALA A 292 18.67 0.69 -4.85
CA ALA A 292 19.98 1.30 -5.08
C ALA A 292 20.32 1.43 -6.58
N PRO A 293 20.75 2.61 -7.05
CA PRO A 293 20.93 2.93 -8.47
C PRO A 293 22.12 2.19 -9.10
N SER A 294 23.05 1.70 -8.29
CA SER A 294 24.23 0.95 -8.70
C SER A 294 24.77 0.13 -7.53
N PRO A 295 25.39 -1.05 -7.76
CA PRO A 295 26.17 -1.77 -6.75
C PRO A 295 27.33 -0.95 -6.16
N GLN A 296 27.69 0.18 -6.77
CA GLN A 296 28.72 1.11 -6.30
C GLN A 296 28.17 2.24 -5.42
N TRP A 297 26.88 2.21 -5.05
CA TRP A 297 26.28 3.15 -4.10
C TRP A 297 27.12 3.40 -2.83
N PRO A 298 27.69 2.37 -2.15
CA PRO A 298 28.48 2.61 -0.92
C PRO A 298 29.69 3.50 -1.19
N VAL A 299 30.36 3.32 -2.34
CA VAL A 299 31.54 4.10 -2.74
C VAL A 299 31.16 5.55 -2.99
N VAL A 300 30.03 5.78 -3.68
CA VAL A 300 29.53 7.11 -4.02
C VAL A 300 29.07 7.87 -2.77
N ALA A 301 28.32 7.22 -1.87
CA ALA A 301 27.86 7.80 -0.61
C ALA A 301 29.04 8.21 0.29
N ILE A 302 30.00 7.29 0.51
CA ILE A 302 31.16 7.55 1.38
C ILE A 302 32.07 8.63 0.77
N ALA A 303 32.38 8.56 -0.53
CA ALA A 303 33.22 9.57 -1.18
C ALA A 303 32.56 10.97 -1.21
N GLY A 304 31.23 11.02 -1.32
CA GLY A 304 30.47 12.26 -1.19
C GLY A 304 30.57 12.87 0.21
N ILE A 305 30.42 12.04 1.26
CA ILE A 305 30.57 12.49 2.65
C ILE A 305 32.01 12.97 2.92
N GLU A 306 33.04 12.24 2.47
CA GLU A 306 34.44 12.69 2.56
C GLU A 306 34.70 14.02 1.82
N ALA A 307 34.02 14.25 0.70
CA ALA A 307 34.15 15.50 -0.05
C ALA A 307 33.47 16.67 0.66
N LEU A 308 32.32 16.46 1.30
CA LEU A 308 31.70 17.46 2.18
C LEU A 308 32.53 17.69 3.45
N ASP A 309 33.16 16.64 4.00
CA ASP A 309 34.02 16.75 5.18
C ASP A 309 35.24 17.66 4.95
N ALA A 310 35.74 17.71 3.71
CA ALA A 310 36.80 18.62 3.31
C ALA A 310 36.37 20.10 3.18
N LEU A 311 35.06 20.42 3.32
CA LEU A 311 34.53 21.78 3.23
C LEU A 311 34.19 22.37 4.61
N PRO A 312 34.38 23.69 4.82
CA PRO A 312 33.98 24.35 6.06
C PRO A 312 32.45 24.42 6.21
N ALA A 313 31.72 24.47 5.09
CA ALA A 313 30.26 24.40 5.02
C ALA A 313 29.85 23.95 3.60
N GLY A 314 28.64 23.41 3.45
CA GLY A 314 28.10 22.95 2.17
C GLY A 314 26.94 21.96 2.30
N ARG A 315 26.43 21.49 1.17
CA ARG A 315 25.44 20.42 1.09
C ARG A 315 25.84 19.41 0.03
N LEU A 316 25.69 18.14 0.38
CA LEU A 316 25.75 17.02 -0.54
C LEU A 316 24.35 16.41 -0.66
N THR A 317 23.83 16.34 -1.88
CA THR A 317 22.60 15.62 -2.19
C THR A 317 22.92 14.57 -3.25
N ILE A 318 22.63 13.31 -2.94
CA ILE A 318 22.71 12.19 -3.89
C ILE A 318 21.30 11.64 -4.04
N THR A 319 20.81 11.58 -5.28
CA THR A 319 19.48 11.06 -5.61
C THR A 319 19.60 10.22 -6.87
N ASP A 320 19.40 8.92 -6.73
CA ASP A 320 19.64 7.93 -7.78
C ASP A 320 21.05 8.10 -8.42
N SER A 321 21.14 8.51 -9.69
CA SER A 321 22.42 8.76 -10.39
C SER A 321 22.96 10.18 -10.27
N GLN A 322 22.21 11.12 -9.69
CA GLN A 322 22.62 12.52 -9.58
C GLN A 322 23.36 12.76 -8.26
N VAL A 323 24.52 13.41 -8.34
CA VAL A 323 25.32 13.86 -7.20
C VAL A 323 25.43 15.39 -7.30
N VAL A 324 24.91 16.09 -6.30
CA VAL A 324 24.99 17.55 -6.19
C VAL A 324 25.87 17.90 -4.99
N LEU A 325 26.87 18.74 -5.21
CA LEU A 325 27.74 19.28 -4.17
C LEU A 325 27.70 20.81 -4.24
N ASP A 326 26.95 21.41 -3.33
CA ASP A 326 26.81 22.87 -3.24
C ASP A 326 27.68 23.42 -2.10
N ALA A 327 28.55 24.37 -2.42
CA ALA A 327 29.45 25.02 -1.48
C ALA A 327 29.18 26.53 -1.39
N PRO A 328 29.15 27.14 -0.19
CA PRO A 328 28.93 28.58 -0.03
C PRO A 328 30.21 29.39 -0.28
N ALA A 329 30.10 30.71 -0.31
CA ALA A 329 31.18 31.65 -0.63
C ALA A 329 32.49 31.39 0.13
N GLN A 330 32.39 31.13 1.43
CA GLN A 330 33.50 30.88 2.37
C GLN A 330 34.24 29.56 2.12
N ALA A 331 33.67 28.63 1.34
CA ALA A 331 34.31 27.37 0.99
C ALA A 331 35.22 27.46 -0.25
N ARG A 332 35.39 28.65 -0.84
CA ARG A 332 36.11 28.92 -2.10
C ARG A 332 37.48 28.26 -2.23
N ASP A 333 38.27 28.26 -1.15
CA ASP A 333 39.65 27.75 -1.19
C ASP A 333 39.71 26.22 -1.12
N ALA A 334 38.77 25.58 -0.39
CA ALA A 334 38.69 24.13 -0.25
C ALA A 334 37.91 23.46 -1.40
N TYR A 335 36.94 24.17 -1.99
CA TYR A 335 36.01 23.65 -2.98
C TYR A 335 36.63 22.95 -4.19
N PRO A 336 37.69 23.47 -4.86
CA PRO A 336 38.28 22.79 -6.01
C PRO A 336 38.83 21.40 -5.65
N ALA A 337 39.48 21.26 -4.49
CA ALA A 337 40.04 20.00 -4.05
C ALA A 337 38.96 18.97 -3.68
N ALA A 338 37.91 19.40 -2.99
CA ALA A 338 36.75 18.56 -2.65
C ALA A 338 36.02 18.07 -3.92
N ARG A 339 35.72 18.98 -4.86
CA ARG A 339 35.11 18.67 -6.16
C ARG A 339 35.95 17.65 -6.93
N ASP A 340 37.26 17.89 -7.06
CA ASP A 340 38.12 17.07 -7.91
C ASP A 340 38.37 15.68 -7.29
N ARG A 341 38.40 15.57 -5.95
CA ARG A 341 38.41 14.28 -5.25
C ARG A 341 37.12 13.50 -5.49
N LEU A 342 35.96 14.16 -5.35
CA LEU A 342 34.66 13.53 -5.60
C LEU A 342 34.53 13.07 -7.06
N ALA A 343 34.85 13.94 -8.02
CA ALA A 343 34.81 13.62 -9.44
C ALA A 343 35.69 12.42 -9.84
N GLN A 344 36.82 12.19 -9.13
CA GLN A 344 37.69 11.02 -9.34
C GLN A 344 37.13 9.73 -8.72
N ALA A 345 36.34 9.83 -7.65
CA ALA A 345 35.74 8.68 -6.97
C ALA A 345 34.43 8.19 -7.62
N LEU A 346 33.73 9.07 -8.35
CA LEU A 346 32.43 8.75 -8.93
C LEU A 346 32.52 7.82 -10.16
N PRO A 347 31.73 6.73 -10.22
CA PRO A 347 31.59 5.91 -11.41
C PRO A 347 30.92 6.68 -12.57
N ARG A 348 31.19 6.24 -13.80
CA ARG A 348 30.61 6.84 -15.03
C ARG A 348 29.07 6.84 -15.10
N SER A 349 28.39 6.05 -14.25
CA SER A 349 26.93 6.03 -14.16
C SER A 349 26.35 7.17 -13.32
N PHE A 350 27.19 7.94 -12.61
CA PHE A 350 26.78 9.08 -11.79
C PHE A 350 27.19 10.40 -12.43
N VAL A 351 26.37 11.43 -12.26
CA VAL A 351 26.60 12.78 -12.78
C VAL A 351 26.85 13.73 -11.61
N LEU A 352 28.02 14.38 -11.60
CA LEU A 352 28.35 15.40 -10.60
C LEU A 352 27.96 16.80 -11.09
N THR A 353 27.02 17.42 -10.39
CA THR A 353 26.77 18.86 -10.45
C THR A 353 27.37 19.50 -9.21
N ALA A 354 28.56 20.07 -9.35
CA ALA A 354 29.21 20.80 -8.25
C ALA A 354 29.06 22.30 -8.47
N THR A 355 28.65 23.04 -7.43
CA THR A 355 28.51 24.49 -7.47
C THR A 355 29.26 25.15 -6.32
N LEU A 356 29.77 26.35 -6.59
CA LEU A 356 30.29 27.26 -5.58
C LEU A 356 29.49 28.55 -5.69
N ALA A 357 28.92 29.01 -4.58
CA ALA A 357 28.26 30.31 -4.54
C ALA A 357 29.26 31.42 -4.94
N PRO A 358 28.80 32.48 -5.64
CA PRO A 358 29.60 33.71 -5.72
C PRO A 358 29.96 34.17 -4.30
N PRO A 359 31.00 35.00 -4.11
CA PRO A 359 31.16 35.71 -2.85
C PRO A 359 29.82 36.37 -2.53
N ASP A 360 29.39 36.33 -1.27
CA ASP A 360 28.28 37.17 -0.86
C ASP A 360 28.67 38.60 -1.21
N ALA A 361 27.96 39.18 -2.17
CA ALA A 361 28.04 40.61 -2.42
C ALA A 361 27.30 41.22 -1.24
N ASP A 362 28.07 41.64 -0.23
CA ASP A 362 27.54 42.19 1.02
C ASP A 362 26.44 43.19 0.71
N GLU A 363 25.28 43.05 1.35
CA GLU A 363 24.22 44.08 1.29
C GLU A 363 24.70 45.43 1.88
N ALA A 364 25.92 45.47 2.44
CA ALA A 364 26.61 46.64 2.97
C ALA A 364 27.19 47.60 1.91
N ASP A 365 27.39 47.18 0.65
CA ASP A 365 27.94 48.05 -0.42
C ASP A 365 26.95 49.15 -0.89
N TRP A 366 25.77 49.27 -0.26
CA TRP A 366 24.77 50.31 -0.54
C TRP A 366 24.84 51.56 0.36
N GLU A 367 25.86 51.69 1.23
CA GLU A 367 26.16 52.95 1.92
C GLU A 367 27.19 53.81 1.17
N GLY A 368 26.72 54.54 0.16
CA GLY A 368 27.25 55.89 -0.14
C GLY A 368 28.63 55.99 -0.80
N GLY A 369 28.82 55.33 -1.94
CA GLY A 369 29.98 55.52 -2.82
C GLY A 369 29.58 55.56 -4.29
N GLY A 370 29.24 56.75 -4.80
CA GLY A 370 29.08 56.95 -6.24
C GLY A 370 30.45 57.10 -6.88
N ASP A 371 31.09 56.00 -7.28
CA ASP A 371 32.28 56.06 -8.12
C ASP A 371 31.91 56.64 -9.49
N GLU A 372 32.28 57.90 -9.71
CA GLU A 372 31.92 58.69 -10.90
C GLU A 372 32.51 58.11 -12.22
N ASP A 373 33.40 57.12 -12.12
CA ASP A 373 34.10 56.46 -13.23
C ASP A 373 33.35 55.26 -13.84
N GLY A 374 32.22 54.83 -13.26
CA GLY A 374 31.32 53.85 -13.89
C GLY A 374 31.78 52.39 -13.90
N ASP A 375 32.89 52.03 -13.22
CA ASP A 375 33.53 50.70 -13.22
C ASP A 375 32.83 49.63 -12.35
N GLY A 376 31.58 49.89 -11.93
CA GLY A 376 30.79 48.93 -11.13
C GLY A 376 30.51 47.60 -11.86
N PRO A 377 30.13 46.53 -11.15
CA PRO A 377 29.85 45.23 -11.77
C PRO A 377 28.68 45.31 -12.76
N LEU A 378 28.84 44.68 -13.93
CA LEU A 378 27.82 44.60 -14.99
C LEU A 378 26.58 43.84 -14.48
N ARG A 379 25.59 44.58 -13.98
CA ARG A 379 24.39 44.04 -13.34
C ARG A 379 23.16 44.88 -13.66
N LEU A 380 22.03 44.22 -13.82
CA LEU A 380 20.70 44.83 -13.84
C LEU A 380 19.85 44.14 -12.77
N VAL A 381 19.15 44.92 -11.96
CA VAL A 381 18.30 44.46 -10.86
C VAL A 381 16.89 44.96 -11.08
N VAL A 382 15.93 44.04 -11.02
CA VAL A 382 14.50 44.33 -11.01
C VAL A 382 13.95 43.81 -9.68
N GLY A 383 13.20 44.63 -8.95
CA GLY A 383 12.57 44.22 -7.69
C GLY A 383 11.08 44.55 -7.68
N THR A 384 10.26 43.64 -7.18
CA THR A 384 8.85 43.90 -6.85
C THR A 384 8.69 43.93 -5.34
N GLY A 385 8.12 45.02 -4.82
CA GLY A 385 7.88 45.20 -3.39
C GLY A 385 6.63 46.04 -3.11
N PRO A 386 6.26 46.20 -1.82
CA PRO A 386 5.00 46.85 -1.44
C PRO A 386 4.90 48.34 -1.78
N GLN A 387 6.00 48.96 -2.24
CA GLN A 387 6.06 50.35 -2.70
C GLN A 387 6.07 50.47 -4.25
N GLY A 388 5.92 49.36 -4.98
CA GLY A 388 6.01 49.31 -6.45
C GLY A 388 7.31 48.67 -6.95
N VAL A 389 7.61 48.88 -8.24
CA VAL A 389 8.73 48.22 -8.93
C VAL A 389 10.00 49.07 -8.86
N SER A 390 11.13 48.45 -8.52
CA SER A 390 12.45 49.08 -8.57
C SER A 390 13.27 48.53 -9.74
N LEU A 391 14.05 49.39 -10.39
CA LEU A 391 14.86 49.06 -11.55
C LEU A 391 16.21 49.80 -11.48
N HIS A 392 17.29 49.04 -11.33
CA HIS A 392 18.64 49.57 -11.06
C HIS A 392 19.69 48.89 -11.94
N GLY A 393 20.68 49.62 -12.43
CA GLY A 393 21.87 49.04 -13.09
C GLY A 393 22.09 49.47 -14.54
N ALA A 394 22.88 48.69 -15.27
CA ALA A 394 23.43 49.11 -16.56
C ALA A 394 22.50 48.87 -17.76
N VAL A 395 22.43 49.85 -18.68
CA VAL A 395 21.70 49.77 -19.96
C VAL A 395 22.51 50.36 -21.13
N PRO A 396 22.34 49.85 -22.37
CA PRO A 396 23.17 50.25 -23.50
C PRO A 396 22.84 51.65 -24.05
N ASP A 397 21.58 52.06 -23.96
CA ASP A 397 21.13 53.38 -24.41
C ASP A 397 19.81 53.78 -23.71
N GLU A 398 19.46 55.07 -23.80
CA GLU A 398 18.25 55.64 -23.18
C GLU A 398 16.95 55.02 -23.69
N ARG A 399 16.90 54.61 -24.97
CA ARG A 399 15.70 53.98 -25.56
C ARG A 399 15.49 52.59 -24.98
N MET A 400 16.56 51.84 -24.74
CA MET A 400 16.51 50.55 -24.05
C MET A 400 16.12 50.71 -22.58
N GLY A 401 16.69 51.72 -21.89
CA GLY A 401 16.29 52.03 -20.51
C GLY A 401 14.80 52.37 -20.38
N ALA A 402 14.29 53.22 -21.28
CA ALA A 402 12.87 53.54 -21.36
C ALA A 402 11.99 52.33 -21.71
N ALA A 403 12.46 51.43 -22.59
CA ALA A 403 11.74 50.21 -22.94
C ALA A 403 11.64 49.21 -21.77
N LEU A 404 12.73 48.99 -21.03
CA LEU A 404 12.75 48.14 -19.84
C LEU A 404 11.87 48.72 -18.72
N ALA A 405 11.96 50.03 -18.47
CA ALA A 405 11.09 50.70 -17.50
C ALA A 405 9.61 50.63 -17.88
N SER A 406 9.27 50.78 -19.18
CA SER A 406 7.90 50.65 -19.67
C SER A 406 7.36 49.22 -19.58
N LEU A 407 8.20 48.21 -19.87
CA LEU A 407 7.84 46.81 -19.74
C LEU A 407 7.62 46.42 -18.27
N ALA A 408 8.52 46.84 -17.38
CA ALA A 408 8.36 46.65 -15.93
C ALA A 408 7.07 47.31 -15.42
N ALA A 409 6.80 48.56 -15.83
CA ALA A 409 5.58 49.27 -15.46
C ALA A 409 4.29 48.59 -15.96
N ALA A 410 4.33 47.97 -17.15
CA ALA A 410 3.17 47.31 -17.76
C ALA A 410 2.89 45.90 -17.22
N ARG A 411 3.90 45.21 -16.66
CA ARG A 411 3.77 43.85 -16.11
C ARG A 411 3.64 43.84 -14.59
N LEU A 412 4.54 44.53 -13.91
CA LEU A 412 4.79 44.38 -12.48
C LEU A 412 4.15 45.52 -11.64
N GLY A 413 3.41 46.43 -12.27
CA GLY A 413 2.82 47.60 -11.62
C GLY A 413 3.72 48.86 -11.70
N PRO A 414 3.30 50.00 -11.12
CA PRO A 414 3.99 51.28 -11.29
C PRO A 414 5.44 51.23 -10.81
N ALA A 415 6.36 51.61 -11.72
CA ALA A 415 7.77 51.70 -11.41
C ALA A 415 8.12 53.00 -10.67
N GLN A 416 8.91 52.88 -9.60
CA GLN A 416 9.62 54.01 -9.02
C GLN A 416 10.75 54.45 -9.97
N SER A 417 11.22 55.69 -9.83
CA SER A 417 12.18 56.32 -10.75
C SER A 417 13.39 55.41 -11.02
N PRO A 418 13.58 54.92 -12.27
CA PRO A 418 14.59 53.91 -12.56
C PRO A 418 16.00 54.50 -12.46
N ALA A 419 16.83 53.92 -11.61
CA ALA A 419 18.23 54.32 -11.43
C ALA A 419 19.12 53.52 -12.39
N LEU A 420 18.96 53.81 -13.68
CA LEU A 420 19.67 53.17 -14.78
C LEU A 420 20.89 53.99 -15.20
N VAL A 421 22.02 53.31 -15.41
CA VAL A 421 23.29 53.91 -15.84
C VAL A 421 23.59 53.48 -17.29
N LEU A 422 23.95 54.44 -18.14
CA LEU A 422 24.30 54.20 -19.54
C LEU A 422 25.73 53.62 -19.63
N ARG A 423 25.90 52.48 -20.30
CA ARG A 423 27.21 51.82 -20.53
C ARG A 423 27.27 51.18 -21.91
N ASP A 424 28.39 51.38 -22.62
CA ASP A 424 28.63 50.86 -23.97
C ASP A 424 29.37 49.50 -23.99
N ASP A 425 29.93 49.07 -22.86
CA ASP A 425 30.68 47.81 -22.69
C ASP A 425 29.81 46.57 -22.37
N LEU A 426 28.49 46.69 -22.57
CA LEU A 426 27.53 45.63 -22.23
C LEU A 426 27.56 44.43 -23.21
N PRO A 427 27.43 43.17 -22.73
CA PRO A 427 27.44 42.00 -23.59
C PRO A 427 26.32 41.98 -24.63
N ALA A 428 26.59 41.33 -25.78
CA ALA A 428 25.57 41.05 -26.78
C ALA A 428 24.36 40.31 -26.15
N GLY A 429 23.15 40.78 -26.45
CA GLY A 429 21.92 40.22 -25.89
C GLY A 429 21.54 40.72 -24.48
N TRP A 430 22.26 41.69 -23.88
CA TRP A 430 21.92 42.26 -22.58
C TRP A 430 20.45 42.72 -22.47
N ALA A 431 19.97 43.44 -23.47
CA ALA A 431 18.58 43.86 -23.59
C ALA A 431 17.58 42.69 -23.52
N ALA A 432 17.87 41.57 -24.20
CA ALA A 432 17.04 40.39 -24.19
C ALA A 432 17.01 39.74 -22.80
N ARG A 433 18.15 39.69 -22.09
CA ARG A 433 18.25 39.22 -20.70
C ARG A 433 17.46 40.08 -19.73
N GLY A 434 17.53 41.41 -19.85
CA GLY A 434 16.74 42.34 -19.05
C GLY A 434 15.23 42.14 -19.24
N MET A 435 14.77 42.05 -20.49
CA MET A 435 13.36 41.75 -20.78
C MET A 435 12.92 40.37 -20.28
N ALA A 436 13.75 39.34 -20.47
CA ALA A 436 13.48 37.98 -20.00
C ALA A 436 13.35 37.92 -18.47
N ALA A 437 14.18 38.66 -17.75
CA ALA A 437 14.11 38.75 -16.29
C ALA A 437 12.82 39.44 -15.80
N ILE A 438 12.37 40.51 -16.47
CA ILE A 438 11.09 41.18 -16.17
C ILE A 438 9.90 40.24 -16.48
N GLU A 439 9.91 39.58 -17.63
CA GLU A 439 8.85 38.63 -18.05
C GLU A 439 8.81 37.35 -17.19
N ALA A 440 9.93 36.97 -16.56
CA ALA A 440 10.00 35.88 -15.60
C ALA A 440 9.59 36.29 -14.18
N LEU A 441 9.89 37.53 -13.76
CA LEU A 441 9.49 38.07 -12.45
C LEU A 441 7.96 38.22 -12.33
N ASP A 442 7.26 38.34 -13.46
CA ASP A 442 5.79 38.32 -13.65
C ASP A 442 5.11 36.99 -13.22
N VAL A 443 5.89 35.96 -12.85
CA VAL A 443 5.41 34.67 -12.30
C VAL A 443 5.45 34.66 -10.76
N LEU A 444 6.11 35.64 -10.15
CA LEU A 444 6.27 35.75 -8.70
C LEU A 444 5.40 36.89 -8.17
N ASP A 445 4.65 36.64 -7.10
CA ASP A 445 3.88 37.68 -6.40
C ASP A 445 4.80 38.81 -5.90
N HIS A 446 5.97 38.43 -5.34
CA HIS A 446 7.00 39.34 -4.84
C HIS A 446 8.37 38.71 -5.03
N GLY A 447 9.35 39.49 -5.49
CA GLY A 447 10.71 38.97 -5.67
C GLY A 447 11.70 39.96 -6.27
N THR A 448 12.89 39.45 -6.56
CA THR A 448 13.94 40.17 -7.27
C THR A 448 14.52 39.32 -8.39
N ALA A 449 14.88 39.96 -9.49
CA ALA A 449 15.63 39.36 -10.58
C ALA A 449 16.95 40.12 -10.76
N THR A 450 18.07 39.42 -10.63
CA THR A 450 19.43 39.94 -10.85
C THR A 450 19.99 39.32 -12.13
N VAL A 451 20.26 40.17 -13.13
CA VAL A 451 20.87 39.80 -14.41
C VAL A 451 22.34 40.16 -14.40
N THR A 452 23.20 39.22 -14.78
CA THR A 452 24.64 39.40 -14.99
C THR A 452 25.05 38.78 -16.34
N PRO A 453 26.28 39.00 -16.84
CA PRO A 453 26.77 38.36 -18.06
C PRO A 453 26.75 36.82 -18.00
N ALA A 454 26.98 36.25 -16.81
CA ALA A 454 27.05 34.81 -16.62
C ALA A 454 25.69 34.17 -16.25
N LEU A 455 24.91 34.83 -15.40
CA LEU A 455 23.76 34.25 -14.69
C LEU A 455 22.55 35.19 -14.65
N ILE A 456 21.34 34.63 -14.74
CA ILE A 456 20.10 35.30 -14.34
C ILE A 456 19.59 34.63 -13.05
N ALA A 457 19.62 35.34 -11.93
CA ALA A 457 19.14 34.85 -10.65
C ALA A 457 17.77 35.48 -10.31
N LEU A 458 16.74 34.67 -10.06
CA LEU A 458 15.44 35.11 -9.54
C LEU A 458 15.25 34.58 -8.12
N ARG A 459 14.75 35.41 -7.22
CA ARG A 459 14.44 35.03 -5.83
C ARG A 459 13.09 35.63 -5.43
N GLY A 460 12.20 34.87 -4.80
CA GLY A 460 10.90 35.41 -4.40
C GLY A 460 9.89 34.38 -3.89
N THR A 461 8.67 34.86 -3.67
CA THR A 461 7.49 34.08 -3.28
C THR A 461 6.53 33.96 -4.45
N THR A 462 5.86 32.81 -4.56
CA THR A 462 4.87 32.54 -5.61
C THR A 462 3.73 31.67 -5.08
N GLY A 463 2.51 31.96 -5.55
CA GLY A 463 1.35 31.09 -5.44
C GLY A 463 1.26 29.96 -6.46
N ASP A 464 2.16 29.89 -7.45
CA ASP A 464 2.15 28.84 -8.47
C ASP A 464 3.15 27.70 -8.11
N PRO A 465 2.68 26.47 -7.83
CA PRO A 465 3.58 25.34 -7.56
C PRO A 465 4.43 24.93 -8.78
N ALA A 466 4.08 25.37 -9.99
CA ALA A 466 4.83 25.14 -11.24
C ALA A 466 5.72 26.32 -11.65
N ALA A 467 5.87 27.36 -10.81
CA ALA A 467 6.59 28.60 -11.14
C ALA A 467 8.02 28.39 -11.67
N SER A 468 8.76 27.40 -11.14
CA SER A 468 10.13 27.10 -11.61
C SER A 468 10.16 26.70 -13.09
N ASP A 469 9.24 25.85 -13.51
CA ASP A 469 9.14 25.37 -14.90
C ASP A 469 8.63 26.48 -15.82
N GLU A 470 7.68 27.29 -15.36
CA GLU A 470 7.17 28.44 -16.11
C GLU A 470 8.25 29.51 -16.32
N ILE A 471 9.02 29.84 -15.28
CA ILE A 471 10.14 30.77 -15.38
C ILE A 471 11.21 30.21 -16.33
N ALA A 472 11.60 28.93 -16.19
CA ALA A 472 12.56 28.29 -17.08
C ALA A 472 12.08 28.33 -18.55
N ARG A 473 10.78 28.10 -18.79
CA ARG A 473 10.14 28.20 -20.10
C ARG A 473 10.20 29.62 -20.67
N ARG A 474 9.82 30.64 -19.90
CA ARG A 474 9.88 32.06 -20.33
C ARG A 474 11.31 32.51 -20.64
N LEU A 475 12.27 32.17 -19.78
CA LEU A 475 13.69 32.45 -20.02
C LEU A 475 14.18 31.75 -21.30
N GLY A 476 13.82 30.48 -21.52
CA GLY A 476 14.17 29.74 -22.73
C GLY A 476 13.56 30.31 -24.01
N ALA A 477 12.28 30.70 -23.98
CA ALA A 477 11.61 31.32 -25.11
C ALA A 477 12.23 32.67 -25.50
N ARG A 478 12.74 33.45 -24.52
CA ARG A 478 13.33 34.78 -24.76
C ARG A 478 14.82 34.76 -25.08
N LEU A 479 15.57 33.76 -24.59
CA LEU A 479 17.04 33.73 -24.64
C LEU A 479 17.60 32.59 -25.52
N GLY A 480 16.78 31.62 -25.91
CA GLY A 480 17.24 30.42 -26.63
C GLY A 480 18.05 29.47 -25.73
N THR A 481 18.89 28.62 -26.34
CA THR A 481 19.79 27.72 -25.61
C THR A 481 20.96 28.46 -24.96
N GLY A 482 21.33 28.09 -23.73
CA GLY A 482 22.67 28.34 -23.17
C GLY A 482 22.78 29.46 -22.14
N ALA A 483 21.70 30.12 -21.73
CA ALA A 483 21.73 31.08 -20.62
C ALA A 483 21.57 30.35 -19.28
N ALA A 484 22.56 30.47 -18.39
CA ALA A 484 22.46 29.91 -17.04
C ALA A 484 21.50 30.74 -16.16
N TYR A 485 20.73 30.05 -15.32
CA TYR A 485 19.82 30.67 -14.37
C TYR A 485 19.81 29.98 -13.00
N GLU A 486 19.45 30.74 -11.96
CA GLU A 486 19.23 30.29 -10.58
C GLU A 486 17.87 30.81 -10.11
N LEU A 487 17.00 29.95 -9.62
CA LEU A 487 15.67 30.28 -9.10
C LEU A 487 15.63 29.88 -7.63
N ALA A 488 15.63 30.82 -6.69
CA ALA A 488 15.41 30.55 -5.26
C ALA A 488 13.99 30.94 -4.89
N LEU A 489 13.06 30.01 -5.10
CA LEU A 489 11.62 30.28 -5.01
C LEU A 489 11.03 29.69 -3.73
N ARG A 490 10.06 30.39 -3.15
CA ARG A 490 9.24 29.93 -2.03
C ARG A 490 7.79 29.82 -2.51
N TYR A 491 7.27 28.60 -2.57
CA TYR A 491 5.83 28.38 -2.76
C TYR A 491 5.09 28.73 -1.46
N ASP A 492 4.05 29.56 -1.55
CA ASP A 492 3.13 29.86 -0.45
C ASP A 492 1.70 29.48 -0.88
N PRO A 493 1.12 28.40 -0.33
CA PRO A 493 -0.22 27.94 -0.70
C PRO A 493 -1.32 29.00 -0.55
N ARG A 494 -1.10 30.06 0.25
CA ARG A 494 -2.09 31.12 0.47
C ARG A 494 -2.12 32.15 -0.67
N LEU A 495 -1.11 32.12 -1.54
CA LEU A 495 -1.08 32.88 -2.78
C LEU A 495 -1.62 32.05 -3.96
N ASP A 496 -1.86 30.74 -3.78
CA ASP A 496 -2.40 29.86 -4.82
C ASP A 496 -3.89 30.15 -5.06
N PRO A 497 -4.27 30.71 -6.24
CA PRO A 497 -5.65 31.03 -6.55
C PRO A 497 -6.53 29.78 -6.72
N ALA A 498 -5.96 28.61 -7.00
CA ALA A 498 -6.71 27.36 -7.13
C ALA A 498 -7.17 26.80 -5.77
N LEU A 499 -6.49 27.16 -4.68
CA LEU A 499 -6.89 26.78 -3.32
C LEU A 499 -7.97 27.70 -2.73
N GLY A 500 -8.18 28.89 -3.32
CA GLY A 500 -9.29 29.79 -2.95
C GLY A 500 -9.24 30.31 -1.50
N LEU A 501 -8.05 30.33 -0.88
CA LEU A 501 -7.89 30.69 0.53
C LEU A 501 -8.09 32.19 0.76
N PRO A 502 -8.81 32.60 1.83
CA PRO A 502 -9.00 34.01 2.14
C PRO A 502 -7.73 34.65 2.73
N SER A 503 -7.46 35.89 2.32
CA SER A 503 -6.50 36.76 2.99
C SER A 503 -6.98 37.15 4.40
N GLY A 504 -6.06 37.54 5.28
CA GLY A 504 -6.40 37.96 6.64
C GLY A 504 -7.39 39.14 6.71
N GLN A 505 -7.43 40.01 5.69
CA GLN A 505 -8.43 41.06 5.61
C GLN A 505 -9.81 40.51 5.22
N GLN A 506 -9.89 39.63 4.21
CA GLN A 506 -11.14 38.97 3.82
C GLN A 506 -11.73 38.15 4.98
N CYS A 507 -10.88 37.48 5.76
CA CYS A 507 -11.25 36.84 7.02
C CYS A 507 -11.94 37.79 8.00
N VAL A 508 -11.31 38.94 8.26
CA VAL A 508 -11.85 39.95 9.18
C VAL A 508 -13.14 40.58 8.65
N ASP A 509 -13.25 40.81 7.33
CA ASP A 509 -14.45 41.34 6.69
C ASP A 509 -15.61 40.34 6.76
N ALA A 510 -15.33 39.04 6.57
CA ALA A 510 -16.32 37.97 6.70
C ALA A 510 -16.81 37.80 8.15
N LEU A 511 -15.90 37.80 9.13
CA LEU A 511 -16.23 37.76 10.56
C LEU A 511 -17.08 38.97 10.99
N ASN A 512 -16.72 40.18 10.54
CA ASN A 512 -17.51 41.39 10.80
C ASN A 512 -18.88 41.37 10.10
N THR A 513 -18.99 40.71 8.94
CA THR A 513 -20.27 40.53 8.23
C THR A 513 -21.17 39.55 8.98
N ALA A 514 -20.64 38.41 9.43
CA ALA A 514 -21.36 37.45 10.26
C ALA A 514 -21.87 38.08 11.58
N MET A 515 -21.03 38.88 12.25
CA MET A 515 -21.44 39.66 13.45
C MET A 515 -22.62 40.59 13.21
N GLN A 516 -22.69 41.24 12.04
CA GLN A 516 -23.77 42.17 11.70
C GLN A 516 -25.07 41.46 11.32
N GLN A 517 -24.99 40.24 10.76
CA GLN A 517 -26.15 39.47 10.34
C GLN A 517 -26.83 38.72 11.50
N ALA A 518 -26.07 38.29 12.51
CA ALA A 518 -26.54 37.39 13.57
C ALA A 518 -26.43 37.98 14.99
N GLU A 519 -26.20 39.29 15.12
CA GLU A 519 -26.17 40.13 16.34
C GLU A 519 -26.06 39.38 17.70
N ILE A 520 -24.84 39.32 18.26
CA ILE A 520 -24.62 38.71 19.58
C ILE A 520 -25.09 39.66 20.69
N GLY A 521 -26.25 39.35 21.27
CA GLY A 521 -26.80 40.03 22.44
C GLY A 521 -26.09 39.70 23.76
N PHE A 522 -26.13 40.63 24.71
CA PHE A 522 -25.58 40.47 26.07
C PHE A 522 -26.58 40.89 27.15
N GLU A 523 -26.54 40.22 28.30
CA GLU A 523 -27.33 40.63 29.47
C GLU A 523 -26.96 42.07 29.92
N PRO A 524 -27.93 42.86 30.46
CA PRO A 524 -27.67 44.22 30.95
C PRO A 524 -26.55 44.27 31.98
N ASN A 525 -25.56 45.15 31.74
CA ASN A 525 -24.37 45.32 32.58
C ASN A 525 -23.51 44.06 32.78
N ARG A 526 -23.63 43.06 31.89
CA ARG A 526 -22.95 41.77 31.98
C ARG A 526 -22.28 41.37 30.66
N ALA A 527 -21.38 40.40 30.77
CA ALA A 527 -20.71 39.73 29.65
C ALA A 527 -21.35 38.38 29.28
N THR A 528 -22.40 37.97 30.01
CA THR A 528 -23.22 36.79 29.67
C THR A 528 -23.94 37.04 28.35
N LEU A 529 -23.78 36.09 27.41
CA LEU A 529 -24.48 36.06 26.13
C LEU A 529 -26.00 35.90 26.37
N ALA A 530 -26.82 36.60 25.59
CA ALA A 530 -28.28 36.63 25.76
C ALA A 530 -29.02 36.19 24.49
N GLY A 531 -30.07 35.39 24.67
CA GLY A 531 -30.88 34.85 23.57
C GLY A 531 -30.31 33.56 22.97
N GLU A 532 -30.82 33.18 21.80
CA GLU A 532 -30.34 32.03 21.03
C GLU A 532 -29.09 32.41 20.22
N VAL A 533 -27.91 32.34 20.84
CA VAL A 533 -26.63 32.72 20.21
C VAL A 533 -26.01 31.62 19.35
N ALA A 534 -26.57 30.40 19.34
CA ALA A 534 -26.00 29.27 18.61
C ALA A 534 -25.82 29.53 17.10
N PRO A 535 -26.80 30.10 16.35
CA PRO A 535 -26.62 30.38 14.92
C PRO A 535 -25.52 31.43 14.65
N SER A 536 -25.38 32.41 15.54
CA SER A 536 -24.37 33.47 15.43
C SER A 536 -22.97 32.90 15.64
N ILE A 537 -22.80 32.05 16.65
CA ILE A 537 -21.53 31.37 16.95
C ILE A 537 -21.20 30.36 15.85
N GLU A 538 -22.16 29.58 15.37
CA GLU A 538 -21.98 28.64 14.24
C GLU A 538 -21.53 29.37 12.96
N SER A 539 -22.16 30.49 12.62
CA SER A 539 -21.77 31.32 11.47
C SER A 539 -20.34 31.87 11.59
N LEU A 540 -19.92 32.29 12.79
CA LEU A 540 -18.56 32.76 13.04
C LEU A 540 -17.54 31.62 13.03
N THR A 541 -17.86 30.47 13.62
CA THR A 541 -17.01 29.25 13.57
C THR A 541 -16.76 28.83 12.12
N ALA A 542 -17.78 28.84 11.27
CA ALA A 542 -17.63 28.54 9.85
C ALA A 542 -16.70 29.53 9.11
N GLN A 543 -16.70 30.82 9.47
CA GLN A 543 -15.73 31.78 8.91
C GLN A 543 -14.31 31.58 9.49
N MET A 544 -14.17 31.01 10.68
CA MET A 544 -12.86 30.81 11.32
C MET A 544 -12.02 29.69 10.67
N GLU A 545 -12.64 28.69 10.01
CA GLU A 545 -11.96 27.49 9.48
C GLU A 545 -10.68 27.77 8.69
N ASN A 546 -10.72 28.76 7.77
CA ASN A 546 -9.56 29.15 6.94
C ASN A 546 -8.84 30.42 7.43
N CYS A 547 -9.22 30.92 8.60
CA CYS A 547 -8.77 32.22 9.13
C CYS A 547 -7.95 32.10 10.43
N THR A 548 -7.83 30.89 10.97
CA THR A 548 -7.09 30.55 12.20
C THR A 548 -5.66 31.10 12.19
N VAL A 549 -4.97 31.07 11.04
CA VAL A 549 -3.55 31.42 10.90
C VAL A 549 -3.23 32.91 11.09
N PHE A 550 -4.23 33.80 11.19
CA PHE A 550 -4.02 35.25 11.32
C PHE A 550 -4.21 35.75 12.75
N ARG A 551 -3.42 36.75 13.16
CA ARG A 551 -3.64 37.44 14.44
C ARG A 551 -4.82 38.39 14.30
N ILE A 552 -5.91 38.13 15.02
CA ILE A 552 -7.13 38.92 14.95
C ILE A 552 -7.51 39.42 16.34
N GLU A 553 -7.78 40.72 16.45
CA GLU A 553 -8.34 41.35 17.63
C GLU A 553 -9.87 41.19 17.62
N VAL A 554 -10.43 40.78 18.77
CA VAL A 554 -11.86 40.83 19.07
C VAL A 554 -12.09 42.06 19.96
N GLY A 555 -12.52 43.16 19.35
CA GLY A 555 -12.74 44.45 20.00
C GLY A 555 -14.16 44.59 20.53
N GLY A 556 -14.33 44.67 21.85
CA GLY A 556 -15.61 44.98 22.48
C GLY A 556 -15.82 46.48 22.65
N HIS A 557 -17.07 46.93 22.50
CA HIS A 557 -17.49 48.33 22.67
C HIS A 557 -18.74 48.44 23.56
N THR A 558 -18.94 49.61 24.16
CA THR A 558 -20.12 49.96 24.96
C THR A 558 -20.66 51.32 24.56
N ASP A 559 -21.89 51.64 25.00
CA ASP A 559 -22.35 53.02 25.01
C ASP A 559 -21.64 53.86 26.10
N SER A 560 -21.93 55.17 26.13
CA SER A 560 -21.32 56.13 27.06
C SER A 560 -21.95 56.16 28.47
N GLN A 561 -22.82 55.22 28.84
CA GLN A 561 -23.42 55.15 30.18
C GLN A 561 -22.48 54.39 31.13
N GLY A 562 -22.35 54.84 32.37
CA GLY A 562 -21.42 54.25 33.36
C GLY A 562 -20.06 54.95 33.41
N SER A 563 -19.12 54.40 34.18
CA SER A 563 -17.75 54.93 34.27
C SER A 563 -16.85 54.33 33.20
N ALA A 564 -15.83 55.09 32.76
CA ALA A 564 -14.91 54.65 31.71
C ALA A 564 -14.18 53.33 32.08
N ASP A 565 -13.79 53.15 33.34
CA ASP A 565 -13.15 51.91 33.82
C ASP A 565 -14.10 50.72 33.82
N PHE A 566 -15.36 50.93 34.21
CA PHE A 566 -16.39 49.88 34.14
C PHE A 566 -16.64 49.47 32.68
N ASN A 567 -16.76 50.44 31.78
CA ASN A 567 -17.02 50.20 30.36
C ASN A 567 -15.86 49.51 29.65
N ARG A 568 -14.61 49.90 29.93
CA ARG A 568 -13.40 49.19 29.44
C ARG A 568 -13.35 47.75 29.94
N LYS A 569 -13.66 47.50 31.22
CA LYS A 569 -13.71 46.14 31.75
C LYS A 569 -14.84 45.33 31.10
N LEU A 570 -16.05 45.87 31.06
CA LEU A 570 -17.24 45.19 30.52
C LEU A 570 -17.05 44.82 29.04
N SER A 571 -16.51 45.74 28.23
CA SER A 571 -16.20 45.45 26.82
C SER A 571 -15.14 44.35 26.65
N ALA A 572 -14.07 44.37 27.44
CA ALA A 572 -13.05 43.32 27.42
C ALA A 572 -13.60 41.96 27.90
N ASP A 573 -14.48 41.97 28.91
CA ASP A 573 -15.16 40.77 29.42
C ASP A 573 -16.12 40.19 28.35
N ARG A 574 -16.83 41.04 27.59
CA ARG A 574 -17.68 40.64 26.46
C ARG A 574 -16.91 40.04 25.30
N ALA A 575 -15.80 40.67 24.89
CA ALA A 575 -14.93 40.12 23.85
C ALA A 575 -14.37 38.73 24.26
N ARG A 576 -13.98 38.56 25.53
CA ARG A 576 -13.57 37.24 26.06
C ARG A 576 -14.71 36.21 26.08
N ALA A 577 -15.94 36.62 26.35
CA ALA A 577 -17.10 35.72 26.28
C ALA A 577 -17.37 35.20 24.86
N VAL A 578 -17.19 36.04 23.83
CA VAL A 578 -17.29 35.61 22.42
C VAL A 578 -16.18 34.63 22.06
N ILE A 579 -14.92 34.92 22.41
CA ILE A 579 -13.81 33.98 22.19
C ILE A 579 -14.07 32.63 22.89
N ALA A 580 -14.55 32.65 24.13
CA ALA A 580 -14.87 31.42 24.87
C ALA A 580 -15.98 30.59 24.18
N ALA A 581 -17.03 31.24 23.67
CA ALA A 581 -18.12 30.56 22.95
C ALA A 581 -17.65 30.00 21.59
N LEU A 582 -16.77 30.69 20.88
CA LEU A 582 -16.14 30.18 19.65
C LEU A 582 -15.28 28.93 19.93
N ALA A 583 -14.48 28.95 21.00
CA ALA A 583 -13.69 27.81 21.42
C ALA A 583 -14.56 26.60 21.87
N GLU A 584 -15.66 26.85 22.57
CA GLU A 584 -16.64 25.80 22.94
C GLU A 584 -17.35 25.21 21.71
N ALA A 585 -17.58 26.02 20.67
CA ALA A 585 -18.09 25.58 19.37
C ALA A 585 -17.02 24.94 18.46
N GLY A 586 -15.78 24.78 18.91
CA GLY A 586 -14.71 24.09 18.20
C GLY A 586 -13.86 24.94 17.24
N ALA A 587 -14.03 26.27 17.21
CA ALA A 587 -13.14 27.14 16.45
C ALA A 587 -11.76 27.23 17.12
N ASP A 588 -10.68 27.25 16.33
CA ASP A 588 -9.36 27.57 16.86
C ASP A 588 -9.27 29.06 17.20
N THR A 589 -9.05 29.35 18.49
CA THR A 589 -8.95 30.71 19.01
C THR A 589 -7.52 31.09 19.43
N ALA A 590 -6.50 30.28 19.13
CA ALA A 590 -5.12 30.49 19.58
C ALA A 590 -4.50 31.81 19.12
N HIS A 591 -5.02 32.41 18.04
CA HIS A 591 -4.55 33.67 17.47
C HIS A 591 -5.57 34.83 17.60
N LEU A 592 -6.63 34.63 18.39
CA LEU A 592 -7.59 35.69 18.75
C LEU A 592 -7.17 36.42 20.03
N THR A 593 -7.26 37.75 20.04
CA THR A 593 -6.96 38.59 21.21
C THR A 593 -8.13 39.48 21.57
N ALA A 594 -8.71 39.33 22.77
CA ALA A 594 -9.81 40.18 23.24
C ALA A 594 -9.31 41.54 23.77
N VAL A 595 -9.90 42.63 23.28
CA VAL A 595 -9.61 44.01 23.69
C VAL A 595 -10.91 44.75 24.02
N GLY A 596 -10.91 45.54 25.09
CA GLY A 596 -12.07 46.37 25.47
C GLY A 596 -11.83 47.85 25.23
N HIS A 597 -12.54 48.44 24.26
CA HIS A 597 -12.46 49.87 23.92
C HIS A 597 -13.44 50.73 24.73
N GLY A 598 -14.31 50.13 25.54
CA GLY A 598 -15.34 50.83 26.30
C GLY A 598 -16.19 51.73 25.42
N ALA A 599 -16.36 52.99 25.85
CA ALA A 599 -17.10 54.00 25.10
C ALA A 599 -16.20 54.90 24.23
N ASP A 600 -14.89 54.59 24.14
CA ASP A 600 -13.87 55.50 23.60
C ASP A 600 -13.86 55.54 22.05
N ARG A 601 -14.61 54.63 21.39
CA ARG A 601 -14.73 54.51 19.92
C ARG A 601 -16.20 54.35 19.44
N PRO A 602 -17.05 55.38 19.60
CA PRO A 602 -18.44 55.34 19.18
C PRO A 602 -18.57 55.39 17.64
N VAL A 603 -19.46 54.58 17.08
CA VAL A 603 -19.85 54.59 15.66
C VAL A 603 -21.15 55.38 15.42
N ALA A 604 -21.94 55.59 16.47
CA ALA A 604 -23.20 56.33 16.44
C ALA A 604 -23.37 57.26 17.65
N SER A 605 -24.34 58.17 17.58
CA SER A 605 -24.60 59.15 18.64
C SER A 605 -25.15 58.49 19.90
N ASN A 606 -24.43 58.63 21.03
CA ASN A 606 -24.89 58.15 22.34
C ASN A 606 -26.16 58.87 22.87
N ALA A 607 -26.61 59.94 22.21
CA ALA A 607 -27.81 60.67 22.62
C ALA A 607 -29.11 59.85 22.42
N THR A 608 -29.22 59.09 21.33
CA THR A 608 -30.44 58.32 21.02
C THR A 608 -30.32 56.86 21.50
N PRO A 609 -31.44 56.17 21.79
CA PRO A 609 -31.42 54.73 22.11
C PRO A 609 -30.75 53.89 21.02
N GLU A 610 -31.06 54.17 19.76
CA GLU A 610 -30.60 53.43 18.59
C GLU A 610 -29.09 53.57 18.40
N GLY A 611 -28.56 54.79 18.59
CA GLY A 611 -27.13 55.05 18.53
C GLY A 611 -26.35 54.49 19.72
N ARG A 612 -26.99 54.30 20.89
CA ARG A 612 -26.40 53.55 22.00
C ARG A 612 -26.33 52.06 21.70
N GLU A 613 -27.35 51.48 21.09
CA GLU A 613 -27.33 50.06 20.72
C GLU A 613 -26.25 49.77 19.67
N ALA A 614 -26.16 50.58 18.61
CA ALA A 614 -25.10 50.48 17.59
C ALA A 614 -23.67 50.62 18.16
N ASN A 615 -23.50 51.28 19.32
CA ASN A 615 -22.21 51.38 20.01
C ASN A 615 -21.86 50.12 20.83
N ARG A 616 -22.83 49.27 21.20
CA ARG A 616 -22.64 48.04 22.02
C ARG A 616 -22.27 46.82 21.18
N ARG A 617 -21.30 46.99 20.27
CA ARG A 617 -20.90 45.96 19.30
C ARG A 617 -19.66 45.16 19.72
N ILE A 618 -19.45 44.05 19.02
CA ILE A 618 -18.16 43.38 18.88
C ILE A 618 -17.68 43.64 17.44
N GLU A 619 -16.40 43.94 17.26
CA GLU A 619 -15.75 44.08 15.96
C GLU A 619 -14.50 43.20 15.90
N PHE A 620 -14.20 42.66 14.73
CA PHE A 620 -12.95 41.96 14.44
C PHE A 620 -11.98 42.91 13.73
N ARG A 621 -10.69 42.85 14.05
CA ARG A 621 -9.65 43.68 13.41
C ARG A 621 -8.37 42.88 13.19
N LEU A 622 -7.79 42.98 12.00
CA LEU A 622 -6.51 42.36 11.71
C LEU A 622 -5.38 43.01 12.53
N LEU A 623 -4.59 42.21 13.23
CA LEU A 623 -3.40 42.66 13.96
C LEU A 623 -2.12 42.52 13.13
N SER A 624 -2.09 41.55 12.21
CA SER A 624 -0.97 41.27 11.32
C SER A 624 -1.49 40.73 9.99
N PRO A 625 -1.06 41.25 8.82
CA PRO A 625 -1.33 40.62 7.53
C PRO A 625 -0.51 39.34 7.33
N GLU A 626 0.62 39.22 8.04
CA GLU A 626 1.44 38.00 8.07
C GLU A 626 0.84 36.98 9.05
N PRO A 627 0.88 35.67 8.70
CA PRO A 627 0.34 34.59 9.52
C PRO A 627 1.23 34.30 10.73
N VAL A 628 0.74 33.47 11.65
CA VAL A 628 1.49 33.09 12.87
C VAL A 628 2.39 31.85 12.67
N THR A 629 2.51 31.33 11.45
CA THR A 629 3.44 30.22 11.17
C THR A 629 4.87 30.60 11.53
N ALA A 630 5.46 29.83 12.45
CA ALA A 630 6.75 30.14 13.08
C ALA A 630 7.96 29.99 12.13
N GLU A 631 7.77 29.38 10.97
CA GLU A 631 8.83 29.20 9.97
C GLU A 631 8.25 29.37 8.55
N PRO A 632 8.78 30.31 7.75
CA PRO A 632 8.39 30.44 6.35
C PRO A 632 8.77 29.18 5.55
N PRO A 633 7.95 28.73 4.57
CA PRO A 633 8.27 27.54 3.79
C PRO A 633 9.67 27.62 3.16
N ALA A 634 10.39 26.49 3.15
CA ALA A 634 11.78 26.46 2.69
C ALA A 634 11.90 26.99 1.25
N GLN A 635 12.90 27.84 1.01
CA GLN A 635 13.23 28.26 -0.36
C GLN A 635 13.87 27.08 -1.10
N VAL A 636 13.30 26.74 -2.24
CA VAL A 636 13.84 25.73 -3.15
C VAL A 636 14.71 26.45 -4.17
N THR A 637 16.00 26.13 -4.19
CA THR A 637 16.95 26.67 -5.17
C THR A 637 17.12 25.70 -6.33
N THR A 638 16.57 26.05 -7.49
CA THR A 638 16.74 25.32 -8.75
C THR A 638 17.75 26.06 -9.62
N ARG A 639 18.75 25.35 -10.16
CA ARG A 639 19.69 25.88 -11.15
C ARG A 639 19.54 25.15 -12.46
N GLY A 640 19.69 25.88 -13.56
CA GLY A 640 19.56 25.31 -14.89
C GLY A 640 20.23 26.14 -15.97
N VAL A 641 20.16 25.63 -17.19
CA VAL A 641 20.56 26.34 -18.40
C VAL A 641 19.36 26.32 -19.34
N THR A 642 19.04 27.46 -19.95
CA THR A 642 17.92 27.55 -20.88
C THR A 642 18.15 26.58 -22.05
N VAL A 643 17.08 25.91 -22.46
CA VAL A 643 17.02 25.10 -23.67
C VAL A 643 16.06 25.76 -24.65
N ALA A 644 16.38 25.76 -25.94
CA ALA A 644 15.42 26.17 -26.95
C ALA A 644 14.33 25.09 -27.01
N GLN A 645 13.10 25.46 -26.66
CA GLN A 645 11.96 24.60 -26.94
C GLN A 645 11.80 24.48 -28.46
N PRO A 646 11.56 23.27 -29.01
CA PRO A 646 11.07 23.17 -30.37
C PRO A 646 9.73 23.92 -30.46
N ALA A 647 9.55 24.71 -31.52
CA ALA A 647 8.28 25.39 -31.75
C ALA A 647 7.16 24.34 -31.90
N THR A 648 6.32 24.23 -30.88
CA THR A 648 5.17 23.33 -30.87
C THR A 648 3.96 24.05 -31.44
N ASP A 649 3.58 23.71 -32.68
CA ASP A 649 2.28 24.08 -33.23
C ASP A 649 1.17 23.49 -32.36
N ALA A 650 0.51 24.35 -31.58
CA ALA A 650 -0.54 23.95 -30.66
C ALA A 650 -1.80 23.51 -31.40
N LYS A 651 -2.09 22.20 -31.39
CA LYS A 651 -3.46 21.69 -31.49
C LYS A 651 -4.03 21.46 -30.09
N PRO A 652 -5.18 22.05 -29.72
CA PRO A 652 -5.75 21.83 -28.40
C PRO A 652 -6.44 20.47 -28.28
N GLY A 653 -6.16 19.78 -27.17
CA GLY A 653 -7.11 18.88 -26.51
C GLY A 653 -7.21 17.45 -27.04
N GLU A 654 -6.43 16.53 -26.44
CA GLU A 654 -6.96 15.20 -26.12
C GLU A 654 -6.42 14.74 -24.77
N VAL A 655 -7.34 14.44 -23.85
CA VAL A 655 -7.04 14.02 -22.48
C VAL A 655 -7.07 12.49 -22.46
N ALA A 656 -5.92 11.85 -22.22
CA ALA A 656 -5.81 10.39 -22.22
C ALA A 656 -6.43 9.78 -20.96
N GLY A 657 -7.75 9.61 -20.97
CA GLY A 657 -8.48 8.78 -20.00
C GLY A 657 -8.52 7.33 -20.47
N ASP A 658 -7.80 6.45 -19.81
CA ASP A 658 -7.86 5.00 -20.05
C ASP A 658 -9.13 4.40 -19.42
N THR A 659 -10.08 4.00 -20.26
CA THR A 659 -11.18 3.09 -19.86
C THR A 659 -11.43 2.05 -20.95
N ALA A 660 -11.41 0.78 -20.53
CA ALA A 660 -11.57 -0.38 -21.41
C ALA A 660 -12.90 -0.36 -22.18
N GLY A 661 -12.84 -0.73 -23.46
CA GLY A 661 -13.98 -0.67 -24.36
C GLY A 661 -15.03 -1.76 -24.13
N ALA A 662 -16.30 -1.34 -24.06
CA ALA A 662 -17.45 -2.15 -24.43
C ALA A 662 -17.97 -1.63 -25.78
N LYS A 663 -17.91 -2.45 -26.84
CA LYS A 663 -18.31 -2.03 -28.19
C LYS A 663 -19.80 -2.17 -28.43
N ASP A 664 -20.44 -1.00 -28.56
CA ASP A 664 -21.33 -0.56 -29.65
C ASP A 664 -22.33 -1.54 -30.27
N VAL A 665 -23.61 -1.15 -30.15
CA VAL A 665 -24.64 -1.39 -31.17
C VAL A 665 -24.60 -0.22 -32.15
N ALA A 666 -24.50 -0.49 -33.45
CA ALA A 666 -24.45 0.53 -34.50
C ALA A 666 -25.73 0.57 -35.34
N ALA A 667 -26.24 1.79 -35.57
CA ALA A 667 -27.22 2.21 -36.58
C ALA A 667 -27.27 3.75 -36.55
N ASP A 668 -27.45 4.53 -37.61
CA ASP A 668 -27.44 4.30 -39.08
C ASP A 668 -27.41 5.70 -39.75
N THR A 669 -27.40 5.80 -41.09
CA THR A 669 -27.53 6.99 -41.97
C THR A 669 -26.28 7.88 -42.08
N THR A 670 -25.64 8.04 -43.25
CA THR A 670 -26.05 8.70 -44.54
C THR A 670 -26.41 10.18 -44.34
N ASP A 671 -25.93 11.15 -45.15
CA ASP A 671 -25.84 11.10 -46.63
C ASP A 671 -24.77 12.06 -47.22
N THR A 672 -24.82 12.27 -48.54
CA THR A 672 -23.80 12.80 -49.46
C THR A 672 -24.17 14.20 -50.00
N ALA A 673 -23.21 14.83 -50.71
CA ALA A 673 -23.38 15.88 -51.74
C ALA A 673 -23.30 17.38 -51.35
N GLU A 674 -22.08 17.92 -51.52
CA GLU A 674 -21.69 18.85 -52.60
C GLU A 674 -22.40 20.22 -52.86
N GLN A 675 -21.56 21.27 -52.79
CA GLN A 675 -21.53 22.55 -53.54
C GLN A 675 -22.35 23.82 -53.17
N ASP A 676 -21.58 24.91 -53.27
CA ASP A 676 -21.87 26.30 -53.64
C ASP A 676 -22.42 27.38 -52.65
N ALA A 677 -21.56 28.40 -52.55
CA ALA A 677 -21.83 29.86 -52.46
C ALA A 677 -22.57 30.48 -51.26
N ALA A 678 -21.87 31.42 -50.62
CA ALA A 678 -22.37 32.36 -49.61
C ALA A 678 -23.02 33.62 -50.26
N PRO A 679 -23.45 34.66 -49.50
CA PRO A 679 -23.90 34.75 -48.10
C PRO A 679 -25.29 35.45 -47.96
N GLY A 680 -25.87 35.51 -46.76
CA GLY A 680 -27.01 36.41 -46.51
C GLY A 680 -27.66 36.32 -45.12
N ASP A 681 -27.64 37.43 -44.40
CA ASP A 681 -28.14 37.69 -43.04
C ASP A 681 -29.58 37.27 -42.65
N ALA A 682 -29.75 37.23 -41.32
CA ALA A 682 -30.94 37.62 -40.54
C ALA A 682 -32.17 36.67 -40.45
N ALA A 683 -32.20 35.99 -39.29
CA ALA A 683 -33.25 36.11 -38.27
C ALA A 683 -34.73 35.86 -38.64
N ASN A 684 -35.36 34.91 -37.93
CA ASN A 684 -36.13 35.16 -36.70
C ASN A 684 -37.26 34.12 -36.51
N GLN A 685 -37.66 33.90 -35.25
CA GLN A 685 -38.94 33.36 -34.72
C GLN A 685 -39.91 32.64 -35.69
N GLY A 686 -40.42 31.44 -35.38
CA GLY A 686 -40.53 30.77 -34.08
C GLY A 686 -41.91 30.11 -33.96
N ASP A 687 -42.15 29.35 -32.89
CA ASP A 687 -43.46 28.85 -32.44
C ASP A 687 -44.27 27.95 -33.41
N ASP A 688 -45.09 27.00 -32.95
CA ASP A 688 -45.17 26.27 -31.68
C ASP A 688 -46.13 25.08 -31.91
N THR A 689 -46.22 24.15 -30.95
CA THR A 689 -47.31 23.17 -30.77
C THR A 689 -47.57 22.10 -31.85
N ALA A 690 -48.24 20.98 -31.58
CA ALA A 690 -48.32 20.15 -30.36
C ALA A 690 -49.06 18.84 -30.70
N ALA A 691 -49.00 17.90 -29.75
CA ALA A 691 -50.04 16.92 -29.40
C ALA A 691 -50.28 15.69 -30.31
N GLU A 692 -50.02 14.53 -29.69
CA GLU A 692 -50.96 13.39 -29.53
C GLU A 692 -51.42 12.62 -30.80
N GLY A 693 -51.53 11.28 -30.78
CA GLY A 693 -51.29 10.31 -29.71
C GLY A 693 -52.09 9.02 -29.95
N SER A 694 -51.78 7.95 -29.20
CA SER A 694 -52.50 6.65 -29.22
C SER A 694 -52.40 5.82 -30.52
N GLY A 695 -52.34 4.49 -30.53
CA GLY A 695 -52.21 3.55 -29.40
C GLY A 695 -52.63 2.12 -29.77
N ASN A 696 -52.04 1.16 -29.03
CA ASN A 696 -52.61 -0.14 -28.64
C ASN A 696 -52.51 -1.40 -29.55
N ALA A 697 -52.30 -2.52 -28.84
CA ALA A 697 -52.79 -3.89 -29.07
C ALA A 697 -52.18 -4.85 -30.13
N ALA A 698 -51.25 -5.68 -29.61
CA ALA A 698 -51.42 -7.14 -29.48
C ALA A 698 -51.39 -8.10 -30.70
N GLY A 699 -50.36 -8.97 -30.71
CA GLY A 699 -50.59 -10.37 -30.31
C GLY A 699 -50.25 -11.50 -31.30
N LYS A 700 -49.40 -12.44 -30.83
CA LYS A 700 -49.50 -13.91 -31.02
C LYS A 700 -49.21 -14.48 -32.44
N ALA A 701 -48.60 -15.66 -32.67
CA ALA A 701 -47.58 -16.47 -31.98
C ALA A 701 -47.12 -17.60 -32.96
N THR A 702 -46.17 -18.43 -32.50
CA THR A 702 -45.92 -19.85 -32.87
C THR A 702 -45.31 -20.26 -34.23
N ALA A 703 -44.24 -21.07 -34.08
CA ALA A 703 -43.90 -22.32 -34.79
C ALA A 703 -42.95 -22.30 -36.02
N ALA A 704 -41.84 -23.02 -35.81
CA ALA A 704 -40.83 -23.51 -36.76
C ALA A 704 -41.32 -24.75 -37.55
N PRO A 705 -40.47 -25.59 -38.20
CA PRO A 705 -39.09 -25.42 -38.72
C PRO A 705 -38.97 -25.85 -40.22
N ASP A 706 -37.77 -25.87 -40.83
CA ASP A 706 -37.36 -26.97 -41.74
C ASP A 706 -35.85 -26.99 -42.10
N ASN A 707 -35.43 -27.92 -42.98
CA ASN A 707 -34.18 -28.69 -42.87
C ASN A 707 -33.24 -28.67 -44.11
N ALA A 708 -31.96 -29.05 -43.87
CA ALA A 708 -31.04 -29.83 -44.74
C ALA A 708 -30.16 -29.26 -45.92
N ALA A 709 -28.92 -29.81 -45.96
CA ALA A 709 -28.09 -30.30 -47.10
C ALA A 709 -27.04 -29.41 -47.86
N ALA A 710 -25.74 -29.68 -47.59
CA ALA A 710 -24.60 -30.19 -48.43
C ALA A 710 -24.53 -29.96 -49.99
N PRO A 711 -23.40 -30.21 -50.74
CA PRO A 711 -22.14 -30.94 -50.39
C PRO A 711 -20.76 -30.46 -50.99
N ASP A 712 -19.68 -31.16 -50.58
CA ASP A 712 -18.38 -31.55 -51.20
C ASP A 712 -17.72 -30.88 -52.44
N THR A 713 -16.37 -30.77 -52.40
CA THR A 713 -15.41 -31.43 -53.36
C THR A 713 -13.95 -31.51 -52.81
N ALA A 714 -13.17 -32.49 -53.30
CA ALA A 714 -11.76 -32.81 -52.96
C ALA A 714 -10.71 -31.94 -53.76
N ASP A 715 -9.38 -32.13 -53.78
CA ASP A 715 -8.43 -33.18 -53.34
C ASP A 715 -6.96 -32.63 -53.28
N ASP A 716 -5.98 -33.49 -52.94
CA ASP A 716 -4.64 -33.62 -53.57
C ASP A 716 -3.31 -33.54 -52.75
N THR A 717 -2.49 -34.58 -52.99
CA THR A 717 -1.01 -34.80 -52.97
C THR A 717 -0.02 -34.53 -51.79
N THR A 718 0.33 -35.65 -51.13
CA THR A 718 1.68 -36.27 -50.91
C THR A 718 2.89 -35.61 -50.19
N ALA A 719 3.66 -36.49 -49.52
CA ALA A 719 4.80 -36.23 -48.63
C ALA A 719 6.21 -36.22 -49.27
N GLN A 720 7.20 -35.72 -48.51
CA GLN A 720 8.62 -36.12 -48.57
C GLN A 720 9.18 -36.35 -47.15
N SER A 721 10.28 -37.10 -47.05
CA SER A 721 10.68 -37.88 -45.86
C SER A 721 12.16 -37.72 -45.46
N ALA A 722 12.50 -38.30 -44.29
CA ALA A 722 13.85 -38.61 -43.76
C ALA A 722 14.62 -37.43 -43.11
N ALA A 723 14.95 -37.47 -41.80
CA ALA A 723 16.01 -38.25 -41.11
C ALA A 723 17.41 -37.61 -41.30
N SER A 724 18.43 -37.69 -40.43
CA SER A 724 18.73 -38.42 -39.18
C SER A 724 20.02 -37.76 -38.58
N LEU A 725 20.39 -37.68 -37.29
CA LEU A 725 20.87 -38.67 -36.28
C LEU A 725 21.23 -37.83 -35.01
N ALA A 726 20.95 -38.19 -33.75
CA ALA A 726 21.32 -39.35 -32.90
C ALA A 726 22.63 -39.15 -32.09
N GLY A 727 22.60 -39.50 -30.79
CA GLY A 727 23.68 -39.20 -29.82
C GLY A 727 23.38 -39.64 -28.37
N GLU A 728 22.97 -40.89 -28.22
CA GLU A 728 22.66 -41.69 -26.99
C GLU A 728 23.94 -42.17 -26.22
N PRO A 729 23.88 -43.00 -25.14
CA PRO A 729 22.83 -43.23 -24.12
C PRO A 729 23.34 -43.48 -22.64
N ASP A 730 22.37 -43.71 -21.74
CA ASP A 730 22.21 -44.91 -20.87
C ASP A 730 22.50 -44.99 -19.34
N SER A 731 21.47 -45.54 -18.66
CA SER A 731 21.51 -46.46 -17.50
C SER A 731 22.05 -45.94 -16.13
N ALA A 732 21.64 -46.48 -14.95
CA ALA A 732 20.69 -47.55 -14.63
C ALA A 732 20.06 -47.31 -13.24
N ALA A 733 19.00 -48.05 -12.91
CA ALA A 733 18.48 -48.22 -11.55
C ALA A 733 18.23 -49.71 -11.28
N GLU A 734 18.57 -50.21 -10.08
CA GLU A 734 17.91 -51.38 -9.48
C GLU A 734 18.25 -51.52 -7.98
N ALA A 735 17.42 -52.27 -7.25
CA ALA A 735 17.55 -52.48 -5.81
C ALA A 735 17.39 -53.98 -5.46
N ALA A 736 18.25 -54.51 -4.57
CA ALA A 736 18.05 -55.83 -3.97
C ALA A 736 18.76 -55.99 -2.61
N SER A 737 17.94 -56.16 -1.57
CA SER A 737 18.00 -57.18 -0.51
C SER A 737 19.35 -57.85 -0.13
N GLY A 738 19.72 -57.81 1.16
CA GLY A 738 20.72 -58.73 1.74
C GLY A 738 21.12 -58.44 3.19
N THR A 739 20.50 -59.13 4.16
CA THR A 739 20.87 -59.09 5.59
C THR A 739 22.15 -59.87 5.91
N GLY A 740 23.02 -59.35 6.79
CA GLY A 740 24.12 -60.14 7.38
C GLY A 740 25.16 -59.39 8.22
N ASP A 741 24.98 -59.38 9.55
CA ASP A 741 26.07 -59.39 10.55
C ASP A 741 26.62 -60.84 10.68
N PRO A 742 27.79 -61.18 11.30
CA PRO A 742 28.66 -60.33 12.15
C PRO A 742 30.21 -60.47 11.99
N ALA A 743 30.92 -59.55 12.66
CA ALA A 743 32.25 -59.61 13.33
C ALA A 743 33.38 -60.65 12.99
N ALA A 744 34.61 -60.12 12.81
CA ALA A 744 35.92 -60.70 13.20
C ALA A 744 37.01 -59.58 13.22
N GLU A 745 37.73 -59.31 14.32
CA GLU A 745 39.12 -59.75 14.66
C GLU A 745 40.23 -59.42 13.62
N GLY A 746 41.40 -58.84 13.95
CA GLY A 746 41.98 -58.37 15.23
C GLY A 746 43.46 -57.90 15.13
N SER A 747 44.10 -57.61 16.28
CA SER A 747 45.55 -57.35 16.55
C SER A 747 46.26 -56.12 15.93
N ALA A 748 46.75 -55.12 16.71
CA ALA A 748 47.96 -55.05 17.58
C ALA A 748 49.30 -54.75 16.85
N THR A 749 50.09 -53.74 17.27
CA THR A 749 51.21 -53.86 18.27
C THR A 749 51.67 -52.48 18.82
N MET A 750 52.32 -52.43 19.99
CA MET A 750 52.63 -51.24 20.83
C MET A 750 54.00 -50.55 20.62
N GLN A 751 54.13 -49.27 21.07
CA GLN A 751 55.04 -48.74 22.13
C GLN A 751 54.77 -47.21 22.32
N ALA A 752 54.32 -46.69 23.47
CA ALA A 752 55.00 -46.37 24.76
C ALA A 752 56.06 -45.22 24.62
N VAL A 753 56.12 -44.16 25.46
CA VAL A 753 56.34 -44.13 26.93
C VAL A 753 55.93 -42.79 27.61
N ALA A 754 55.21 -42.87 28.76
CA ALA A 754 55.18 -42.02 30.01
C ALA A 754 55.01 -40.47 30.03
N ALA A 755 54.60 -39.78 31.13
CA ALA A 755 53.72 -40.07 32.31
C ALA A 755 53.59 -38.81 33.26
N LYS A 756 52.68 -38.87 34.27
CA LYS A 756 52.46 -37.98 35.47
C LYS A 756 51.73 -36.63 35.24
N ASP A 757 50.89 -36.05 36.13
CA ASP A 757 50.13 -36.39 37.37
C ASP A 757 49.02 -35.29 37.56
N GLY A 758 47.94 -35.36 38.38
CA GLY A 758 47.45 -36.44 39.24
C GLY A 758 46.26 -36.19 40.22
N ALA A 759 45.19 -35.45 39.84
CA ALA A 759 43.77 -35.67 40.26
C ALA A 759 43.17 -35.25 41.65
N ALA A 760 41.81 -35.24 41.69
CA ALA A 760 40.85 -35.19 42.83
C ALA A 760 40.68 -33.85 43.61
N ALA A 761 39.52 -33.48 44.20
CA ALA A 761 38.47 -34.29 44.85
C ALA A 761 37.07 -33.64 44.90
N ALA A 762 36.08 -34.37 45.44
CA ALA A 762 34.70 -33.93 45.72
C ALA A 762 34.31 -34.26 47.19
N ALA A 763 33.34 -33.55 47.77
CA ALA A 763 32.56 -33.97 48.96
C ALA A 763 31.33 -33.06 49.23
N GLU A 764 30.27 -33.63 49.81
CA GLU A 764 29.05 -32.96 50.30
C GLU A 764 29.21 -32.37 51.71
N ALA A 765 28.37 -31.39 52.12
CA ALA A 765 27.40 -31.54 53.23
C ALA A 765 26.79 -30.22 53.79
N ALA A 766 25.44 -30.18 53.84
CA ALA A 766 24.55 -29.76 54.94
C ALA A 766 24.57 -28.36 55.63
N SER A 767 23.46 -27.63 55.43
CA SER A 767 22.50 -27.12 56.47
C SER A 767 22.62 -25.76 57.19
N ALA A 768 21.42 -25.24 57.57
CA ALA A 768 21.03 -24.02 58.33
C ALA A 768 21.19 -22.67 57.60
N GLU A 769 20.18 -21.78 57.41
CA GLU A 769 19.05 -21.25 58.24
C GLU A 769 19.43 -20.12 59.23
N ASP A 770 18.48 -19.19 59.45
CA ASP A 770 18.51 -17.91 60.24
C ASP A 770 19.35 -16.73 59.69
N ASP A 771 18.94 -15.44 59.76
CA ASP A 771 17.68 -14.81 60.22
C ASP A 771 17.43 -13.40 59.59
N SER A 772 16.15 -13.03 59.59
CA SER A 772 15.31 -11.84 59.30
C SER A 772 15.82 -10.37 59.15
N PRO A 773 14.93 -9.41 58.74
CA PRO A 773 15.29 -8.07 58.22
C PRO A 773 14.76 -6.86 59.02
N ALA A 774 15.11 -5.64 58.58
CA ALA A 774 14.40 -4.36 58.78
C ALA A 774 15.07 -3.27 57.89
N ASP A 775 14.56 -2.09 57.58
CA ASP A 775 13.24 -1.42 57.40
C ASP A 775 13.62 0.09 57.19
N ALA A 776 12.78 0.94 56.60
CA ALA A 776 13.11 2.35 56.28
C ALA A 776 13.02 3.29 57.53
N PRO A 777 13.53 4.57 57.56
CA PRO A 777 13.09 5.69 56.70
C PRO A 777 14.13 6.84 56.45
N ALA A 778 13.65 7.98 55.90
CA ALA A 778 14.38 9.26 55.67
C ALA A 778 14.29 10.21 56.92
N PRO A 779 14.55 11.55 56.89
CA PRO A 779 15.23 12.44 55.92
C PRO A 779 16.21 13.51 56.54
N ASP A 780 16.76 14.38 55.66
CA ASP A 780 16.95 15.84 55.82
C ASP A 780 18.27 16.53 56.29
N ALA A 781 18.51 17.68 55.63
CA ALA A 781 19.22 18.92 55.96
C ALA A 781 20.70 18.99 56.47
N SER A 782 21.52 19.78 55.75
CA SER A 782 22.55 20.70 56.30
C SER A 782 23.00 21.79 55.30
N GLY A 783 22.77 23.07 55.63
CA GLY A 783 23.47 24.24 55.05
C GLY A 783 24.63 24.69 55.97
N PRO A 784 25.07 25.98 56.04
CA PRO A 784 24.53 27.20 55.39
C PRO A 784 25.56 28.33 54.98
N GLN A 785 25.07 29.50 54.50
CA GLN A 785 25.70 30.87 54.48
C GLN A 785 26.98 31.14 53.63
N GLY A 786 27.23 32.33 53.02
CA GLY A 786 26.40 33.53 52.77
C GLY A 786 27.20 34.81 52.40
N ALA A 787 26.63 35.69 51.53
CA ALA A 787 27.05 37.08 51.17
C ALA A 787 28.41 37.28 50.44
N ALA A 788 28.65 38.26 49.55
CA ALA A 788 27.86 39.21 48.72
C ALA A 788 28.83 39.75 47.61
N ALA A 789 28.51 40.55 46.58
CA ALA A 789 27.35 41.36 46.15
C ALA A 789 27.27 41.29 44.57
N ALA A 790 26.61 42.12 43.75
CA ALA A 790 25.87 43.39 43.89
C ALA A 790 24.71 43.47 42.84
N GLY A 791 24.46 44.60 42.17
CA GLY A 791 23.44 44.69 41.09
C GLY A 791 23.57 45.90 40.15
N THR A 792 22.93 45.80 38.97
CA THR A 792 22.85 46.85 37.93
C THR A 792 21.42 46.91 37.36
N SER A 793 20.91 48.11 37.09
CA SER A 793 19.50 48.37 36.70
C SER A 793 19.19 48.13 35.21
N PRO A 794 17.91 47.95 34.83
CA PRO A 794 17.47 48.00 33.44
C PRO A 794 17.55 49.43 32.84
N PRO A 795 17.60 49.58 31.50
CA PRO A 795 17.68 50.89 30.84
C PRO A 795 16.36 51.68 30.90
N PRO A 796 16.41 53.02 30.79
CA PRO A 796 15.23 53.88 30.85
C PRO A 796 14.44 53.93 29.52
N PRO A 797 13.14 54.28 29.54
CA PRO A 797 12.33 54.46 28.34
C PRO A 797 12.66 55.76 27.58
N PRO A 798 12.34 55.84 26.27
CA PRO A 798 12.59 57.03 25.45
C PRO A 798 11.71 58.24 25.86
N PRO A 799 12.17 59.48 25.59
CA PRO A 799 11.47 60.70 25.99
C PRO A 799 10.24 61.00 25.11
N PRO A 800 9.20 61.66 25.66
CA PRO A 800 8.03 62.10 24.89
C PRO A 800 8.37 63.25 23.91
N PRO A 801 7.63 63.39 22.80
CA PRO A 801 7.81 64.50 21.86
C PRO A 801 7.50 65.85 22.53
N ARG A 802 8.36 66.85 22.30
CA ARG A 802 8.12 68.22 22.81
C ARG A 802 7.04 68.95 21.99
N PRO A 803 6.21 69.79 22.63
CA PRO A 803 5.21 70.58 21.93
C PRO A 803 5.80 71.85 21.28
N SER A 804 5.33 72.11 20.06
CA SER A 804 5.05 73.44 19.46
C SER A 804 6.16 74.48 19.31
N ARG A 805 6.52 74.77 18.05
CA ARG A 805 6.21 76.09 17.45
C ARG A 805 6.19 76.09 15.93
#